data_AF-A0A1Q5Q6R7-F1
#
_entry.id   AF-A0A1Q5Q6R7-F1
#
_cell.length_a   1.000
_cell.length_b   1.000
_cell.length_c   1.000
_cell.angle_alpha   90.00
_cell.angle_beta   90.00
_cell.angle_gamma   90.00
#
_symmetry.space_group_name_H-M   'P 1'
#
loop_
_entity.id
_entity.type
_entity.pdbx_description
1 polymer ?
#
loop_
_entity_poly.entity_id
_entity_poly.type
_entity_poly.pdbx_seq_one_letter_code
_entity_poly.pdbx_strand_id
1 'polypeptide(L)'
;MSHQWALPQLRELLPLDDSEHEQILAHASTLDDAEAAQHLQNLLGDSTKSLDFISSFIKHRANIKTQQAVEEKREVDLIAEKKFNMNGQLPMTTAGHDNNAPDFAPPPYTTASDRTVASNLQRPVAAYKHTNSLTEVNQWRARDEQQMLQLLQQVQYQVHIYNSEIEPEHDVDYPCACPVHQYQAKKWRRFGVQKAWAKAVMYPGETFYSDCANTLLTLTNPYSFKVMSPYGPRQSLFQSLRPIPRYHAQFIHQTIRLNASLNDEAQAKVDALEPKESIWNEFDLSLSMEKVTFRDNISSDDAASTSQMENGGVPNGKRQSVVLPASGTKTNPTSKLFSLRKAMGVKSSEEKAIDRARVLREEILREERGRWPDHEWRQIVTNYQQKVGMINKIADLRARCPIQYLHLLKAGYFEPIPVDWANLASNPLKFSIEAASGWRGITPRWRGFEDLAEERLYWVLNHREGSTGAVMKPDFISTMNMAIARMSLAVEPPPLYFSADDTCRVQQTSSEYSKQVMPAPFRPYDRPEVPTDDTMILLDVSGSMGFDPVRPIYDQYLITQFVRSYQPKNKDVAKAIIRRFIDALANHDRYQQDGYDLVTFANHAEHIGSINQKNYDAMWRNVSFGGGTRVMTGWQKVKELHFRKHSNSAIHHPIYGWQAGPETPMLRLLLLLDGEAIDMDEFELDLLGLSWAHVTIFLIGVDGCPHHHRHANELQRISDVNHHVSFVDAQGNCPERFVTHELLKRHLGRESFRDSEVRDRQDRQLPEVEDSDESPKSQATRATEDT
;
A
#
# COMPACT_ATOMS: atom_id res chain seq x y z
N MET A 1 7.78 -8.89 -36.02
CA MET A 1 8.52 -8.79 -37.30
C MET A 1 8.20 -10.00 -38.19
N SER A 2 6.97 -10.17 -38.67
CA SER A 2 6.55 -11.41 -39.39
C SER A 2 6.22 -11.20 -40.89
N HIS A 3 6.11 -9.96 -41.37
CA HIS A 3 5.61 -9.68 -42.73
C HIS A 3 6.56 -8.86 -43.62
N GLN A 4 7.83 -8.68 -43.22
CA GLN A 4 8.83 -7.90 -43.97
C GLN A 4 9.10 -8.43 -45.39
N TRP A 5 8.86 -9.71 -45.63
CA TRP A 5 9.05 -10.33 -46.95
C TRP A 5 7.99 -9.91 -47.98
N ALA A 6 6.77 -9.57 -47.55
CA ALA A 6 5.64 -9.25 -48.42
C ALA A 6 5.52 -7.75 -48.74
N LEU A 7 6.15 -6.90 -47.92
CA LEU A 7 6.17 -5.45 -48.06
C LEU A 7 6.64 -4.95 -49.44
N PRO A 8 7.78 -5.42 -50.00
CA PRO A 8 8.26 -4.95 -51.30
C PRO A 8 7.30 -5.27 -52.45
N GLN A 9 6.63 -6.42 -52.39
CA GLN A 9 5.68 -6.86 -53.42
C GLN A 9 4.37 -6.08 -53.33
N LEU A 10 3.92 -5.75 -52.11
CA LEU A 10 2.72 -4.95 -51.90
C LEU A 10 2.93 -3.48 -52.32
N ARG A 11 4.14 -2.93 -52.17
CA ARG A 11 4.51 -1.59 -52.66
C ARG A 11 4.37 -1.44 -54.18
N GLU A 12 4.65 -2.49 -54.94
CA GLU A 12 4.51 -2.46 -56.40
C GLU A 12 3.04 -2.49 -56.87
N LEU A 13 2.14 -3.02 -56.03
CA LEU A 13 0.73 -3.18 -56.34
C LEU A 13 -0.13 -2.02 -55.82
N LEU A 14 0.29 -1.39 -54.72
CA LEU A 14 -0.41 -0.28 -54.09
C LEU A 14 0.58 0.87 -53.79
N PRO A 15 0.41 2.07 -54.37
CA PRO A 15 1.23 3.22 -54.05
C PRO A 15 0.78 3.86 -52.73
N LEU A 16 1.00 3.14 -51.62
CA LEU A 16 0.75 3.59 -50.25
C LEU A 16 2.08 3.76 -49.49
N ASP A 17 2.01 4.30 -48.29
CA ASP A 17 3.17 4.37 -47.41
C ASP A 17 3.44 3.03 -46.70
N ASP A 18 4.67 2.86 -46.22
CA ASP A 18 5.13 1.62 -45.58
C ASP A 18 4.31 1.26 -44.33
N SER A 19 3.80 2.27 -43.63
CA SER A 19 3.02 2.06 -42.41
C SER A 19 1.62 1.52 -42.71
N GLU A 20 1.04 1.91 -43.85
CA GLU A 20 -0.24 1.43 -44.35
C GLU A 20 -0.12 0.03 -44.95
N HIS A 21 0.97 -0.26 -45.67
CA HIS A 21 1.26 -1.63 -46.14
C HIS A 21 1.42 -2.62 -44.97
N GLU A 22 2.11 -2.22 -43.90
CA GLU A 22 2.26 -3.05 -42.70
C GLU A 22 0.92 -3.33 -42.01
N GLN A 23 0.02 -2.34 -41.95
CA GLN A 23 -1.32 -2.52 -41.37
C GLN A 23 -2.18 -3.47 -42.19
N ILE A 24 -2.14 -3.37 -43.52
CA ILE A 24 -2.85 -4.29 -44.42
C ILE A 24 -2.36 -5.73 -44.21
N LEU A 25 -1.04 -5.95 -44.14
CA LEU A 25 -0.46 -7.27 -43.94
C LEU A 25 -0.75 -7.82 -42.54
N ALA A 26 -0.70 -6.96 -41.51
CA ALA A 26 -1.04 -7.35 -40.15
C ALA A 26 -2.51 -7.77 -40.03
N HIS A 27 -3.44 -7.03 -40.64
CA HIS A 27 -4.85 -7.38 -40.65
C HIS A 27 -5.14 -8.65 -41.45
N ALA A 28 -4.57 -8.77 -42.66
CA ALA A 28 -4.73 -9.99 -43.46
C ALA A 28 -4.16 -11.24 -42.76
N SER A 29 -3.16 -11.06 -41.88
CA SER A 29 -2.58 -12.16 -41.10
C SER A 29 -3.48 -12.68 -39.98
N THR A 30 -4.47 -11.88 -39.52
CA THR A 30 -5.41 -12.29 -38.46
C THR A 30 -6.66 -13.01 -39.00
N LEU A 31 -6.95 -12.89 -40.29
CA LEU A 31 -8.10 -13.52 -40.96
C LEU A 31 -7.82 -14.99 -41.32
N ASP A 32 -8.83 -15.82 -41.59
CA ASP A 32 -8.57 -17.15 -42.13
C ASP A 32 -8.02 -17.08 -43.58
N ASP A 33 -7.61 -18.22 -44.16
CA ASP A 33 -6.94 -18.20 -45.47
C ASP A 33 -7.89 -17.83 -46.62
N ALA A 34 -9.19 -18.14 -46.52
CA ALA A 34 -10.19 -17.78 -47.51
C ALA A 34 -10.61 -16.31 -47.39
N GLU A 35 -10.83 -15.84 -46.17
CA GLU A 35 -11.15 -14.45 -45.83
C GLU A 35 -9.98 -13.51 -46.16
N ALA A 36 -8.74 -13.92 -45.87
CA ALA A 36 -7.56 -13.14 -46.22
C ALA A 36 -7.37 -13.03 -47.74
N ALA A 37 -7.60 -14.13 -48.48
CA ALA A 37 -7.53 -14.12 -49.93
C ALA A 37 -8.59 -13.18 -50.52
N GLN A 38 -9.84 -13.27 -50.05
CA GLN A 38 -10.92 -12.39 -50.48
C GLN A 38 -10.66 -10.93 -50.10
N HIS A 39 -10.17 -10.66 -48.89
CA HIS A 39 -9.84 -9.31 -48.42
C HIS A 39 -8.74 -8.66 -49.28
N LEU A 40 -7.67 -9.40 -49.58
CA LEU A 40 -6.59 -8.90 -50.44
C LEU A 40 -7.02 -8.80 -51.90
N GLN A 41 -7.89 -9.69 -52.39
CA GLN A 41 -8.44 -9.61 -53.75
C GLN A 41 -9.34 -8.39 -53.92
N ASN A 42 -10.21 -8.10 -52.94
CA ASN A 42 -11.04 -6.91 -52.95
C ASN A 42 -10.21 -5.61 -52.92
N LEU A 43 -9.01 -5.65 -52.31
CA LEU A 43 -8.13 -4.50 -52.18
C LEU A 43 -7.21 -4.30 -53.40
N LEU A 44 -6.70 -5.39 -53.97
CA LEU A 44 -5.69 -5.39 -55.04
C LEU A 44 -6.28 -5.60 -56.44
N GLY A 45 -7.56 -5.99 -56.53
CA GLY A 45 -8.27 -6.33 -57.77
C GLY A 45 -7.80 -7.63 -58.42
N ASP A 46 -8.38 -7.97 -59.57
CA ASP A 46 -8.16 -9.24 -60.29
C ASP A 46 -7.00 -9.22 -61.28
N SER A 47 -6.02 -8.33 -61.07
CA SER A 47 -4.83 -8.32 -61.93
C SER A 47 -3.99 -9.58 -61.71
N THR A 48 -3.31 -10.07 -62.75
CA THR A 48 -2.47 -11.28 -62.64
C THR A 48 -1.40 -11.13 -61.54
N LYS A 49 -0.80 -9.94 -61.41
CA LYS A 49 0.19 -9.66 -60.36
C LYS A 49 -0.44 -9.65 -58.96
N SER A 50 -1.67 -9.18 -58.82
CA SER A 50 -2.42 -9.19 -57.56
C SER A 50 -2.74 -10.60 -57.11
N LEU A 51 -3.20 -11.46 -58.03
CA LEU A 51 -3.52 -12.87 -57.74
C LEU A 51 -2.26 -13.69 -57.41
N ASP A 52 -1.14 -13.43 -58.09
CA ASP A 52 0.16 -14.07 -57.78
C ASP A 52 0.65 -13.71 -56.37
N PHE A 53 0.51 -12.44 -55.97
CA PHE A 53 0.84 -12.00 -54.62
C PHE A 53 -0.05 -12.66 -53.56
N ILE A 54 -1.36 -12.70 -53.79
CA ILE A 54 -2.32 -13.32 -52.85
C ILE A 54 -2.01 -14.81 -52.67
N SER A 55 -1.77 -15.53 -53.77
CA SER A 55 -1.41 -16.95 -53.75
C SER A 55 -0.10 -17.18 -52.99
N SER A 56 0.92 -16.35 -53.24
CA SER A 56 2.20 -16.39 -52.51
C SER A 56 2.03 -16.13 -51.02
N PHE A 57 1.20 -15.15 -50.64
CA PHE A 57 0.90 -14.79 -49.26
C PHE A 57 0.22 -15.93 -48.50
N ILE A 58 -0.84 -16.52 -49.06
CA ILE A 58 -1.54 -17.65 -48.43
C ILE A 58 -0.63 -18.87 -48.29
N LYS A 59 0.17 -19.19 -49.33
CA LYS A 59 1.12 -20.30 -49.29
C LYS A 59 2.18 -20.13 -48.19
N HIS A 60 2.66 -18.90 -47.99
CA HIS A 60 3.62 -18.61 -46.93
C HIS A 60 3.01 -18.76 -45.53
N ARG A 61 1.74 -18.35 -45.34
CA ARG A 61 1.01 -18.55 -44.08
C ARG A 61 0.82 -20.02 -43.75
N ALA A 62 0.51 -20.86 -44.75
CA ALA A 62 0.40 -22.31 -44.55
C ALA A 62 1.72 -22.95 -44.13
N ASN A 63 2.86 -22.48 -44.67
CA ASN A 63 4.18 -22.96 -44.27
C ASN A 63 4.54 -22.57 -42.82
N ILE A 64 4.19 -21.36 -42.37
CA ILE A 64 4.42 -20.93 -40.97
C ILE A 64 3.56 -21.77 -40.01
N LYS A 65 2.28 -22.00 -40.32
CA LYS A 65 1.41 -22.87 -39.50
C LYS A 65 1.97 -24.30 -39.39
N THR A 66 2.53 -24.82 -40.48
CA THR A 66 3.15 -26.16 -40.51
C THR A 66 4.44 -26.20 -39.67
N GLN A 67 5.26 -25.15 -39.70
CA GLN A 67 6.48 -25.06 -38.89
C GLN A 67 6.17 -24.94 -37.40
N GLN A 68 5.17 -24.12 -37.02
CA GLN A 68 4.73 -23.96 -35.63
C GLN A 68 4.16 -25.26 -35.06
N ALA A 69 3.40 -26.04 -35.84
CA ALA A 69 2.88 -27.34 -35.42
C ALA A 69 3.99 -28.39 -35.22
N VAL A 70 5.10 -28.31 -35.98
CA VAL A 70 6.27 -29.19 -35.81
C VAL A 70 7.08 -28.81 -34.56
N GLU A 71 7.12 -27.52 -34.23
CA GLU A 71 7.86 -26.98 -33.08
C GLU A 71 7.13 -27.21 -31.76
N GLU A 72 5.79 -27.05 -31.72
CA GLU A 72 4.94 -27.43 -30.58
C GLU A 72 5.01 -28.94 -30.30
N LYS A 73 5.05 -29.78 -31.34
CA LYS A 73 5.19 -31.23 -31.18
C LYS A 73 6.55 -31.62 -30.58
N ARG A 74 7.63 -30.92 -30.96
CA ARG A 74 8.97 -31.09 -30.35
C ARG A 74 9.01 -30.65 -28.88
N GLU A 75 8.32 -29.58 -28.52
CA GLU A 75 8.28 -29.08 -27.14
C GLU A 75 7.51 -30.02 -26.21
N VAL A 76 6.41 -30.61 -26.70
CA VAL A 76 5.63 -31.63 -25.96
C VAL A 76 6.43 -32.93 -25.77
N ASP A 77 7.19 -33.36 -26.78
CA ASP A 77 8.06 -34.55 -26.68
C ASP A 77 9.24 -34.33 -25.69
N LEU A 78 9.81 -33.12 -25.64
CA LEU A 78 10.87 -32.75 -24.67
C LEU A 78 10.38 -32.68 -23.21
N ILE A 79 9.11 -32.33 -22.99
CA ILE A 79 8.48 -32.33 -21.66
C ILE A 79 8.15 -33.75 -21.19
N ALA A 80 7.84 -34.66 -22.12
CA ALA A 80 7.60 -36.07 -21.83
C ALA A 80 8.89 -36.81 -21.42
N GLU A 81 10.02 -36.54 -22.08
CA GLU A 81 11.32 -37.14 -21.73
C GLU A 81 11.86 -36.69 -20.36
N LYS A 82 11.60 -35.43 -19.94
CA LYS A 82 12.02 -34.92 -18.62
C LYS A 82 11.27 -35.54 -17.44
N LYS A 83 10.05 -36.04 -17.64
CA LYS A 83 9.27 -36.70 -16.57
C LYS A 83 9.66 -38.16 -16.33
N PHE A 84 10.36 -38.81 -17.27
CA PHE A 84 10.76 -40.21 -17.15
C PHE A 84 12.09 -40.42 -16.39
N ASN A 85 12.86 -39.35 -16.13
CA ASN A 85 14.22 -39.44 -15.59
C ASN A 85 14.38 -39.02 -14.11
N MET A 86 13.28 -38.88 -13.36
CA MET A 86 13.28 -38.55 -11.92
C MET A 86 12.64 -39.65 -11.06
N ASN A 87 13.00 -40.91 -11.31
CA ASN A 87 12.79 -42.01 -10.37
C ASN A 87 13.98 -42.98 -10.47
N GLY A 88 15.08 -42.63 -9.80
CA GLY A 88 16.28 -43.44 -9.62
C GLY A 88 16.66 -43.49 -8.14
N GLN A 89 16.76 -44.69 -7.62
CA GLN A 89 16.77 -45.07 -6.20
C GLN A 89 18.20 -45.27 -5.66
N LEU A 90 18.37 -45.18 -4.33
CA LEU A 90 19.44 -45.73 -3.44
C LEU A 90 20.65 -44.83 -3.10
N PRO A 91 21.43 -45.07 -2.01
CA PRO A 91 21.16 -45.82 -0.75
C PRO A 91 21.57 -45.06 0.55
N MET A 92 21.12 -45.58 1.70
CA MET A 92 21.62 -45.24 3.04
C MET A 92 23.04 -45.75 3.28
N THR A 93 23.89 -44.94 3.94
CA THR A 93 24.98 -45.42 4.80
C THR A 93 25.13 -44.52 6.03
N THR A 94 25.62 -45.14 7.10
CA THR A 94 25.63 -44.74 8.51
C THR A 94 26.94 -44.06 8.95
N ALA A 95 26.81 -43.28 10.05
CA ALA A 95 27.80 -42.99 11.10
C ALA A 95 28.59 -41.67 11.05
N GLY A 96 28.65 -41.00 12.22
CA GLY A 96 29.67 -40.00 12.59
C GLY A 96 29.12 -38.73 13.25
N HIS A 97 28.79 -38.78 14.54
CA HIS A 97 28.65 -37.59 15.39
C HIS A 97 30.04 -37.00 15.67
N ASP A 98 30.18 -35.68 15.52
CA ASP A 98 30.95 -34.83 16.44
C ASP A 98 30.47 -33.38 16.29
N ASN A 99 29.85 -32.89 17.37
CA ASN A 99 29.33 -31.53 17.53
C ASN A 99 30.44 -30.58 17.97
N ASN A 100 30.52 -29.38 17.39
CA ASN A 100 30.80 -28.11 18.08
C ASN A 100 30.71 -26.91 17.12
N ALA A 101 29.62 -26.13 17.22
CA ALA A 101 29.49 -24.76 16.71
C ALA A 101 28.53 -23.95 17.64
N PRO A 102 28.74 -22.62 17.83
CA PRO A 102 28.19 -21.86 18.96
C PRO A 102 26.73 -21.38 18.79
N ASP A 103 26.12 -21.10 19.95
CA ASP A 103 24.69 -21.01 20.29
C ASP A 103 23.94 -19.72 19.86
N PHE A 104 24.13 -19.26 18.62
CA PHE A 104 23.34 -18.15 18.06
C PHE A 104 22.87 -18.44 16.63
N ALA A 105 21.86 -19.30 16.49
CA ALA A 105 21.08 -19.46 15.25
C ALA A 105 19.64 -19.90 15.56
N PRO A 106 18.60 -19.37 14.88
CA PRO A 106 17.21 -19.74 15.12
C PRO A 106 16.90 -21.19 14.66
N PRO A 107 16.02 -21.92 15.36
CA PRO A 107 15.73 -23.31 15.02
C PRO A 107 14.96 -23.43 13.70
N PRO A 108 15.20 -24.48 12.88
CA PRO A 108 14.46 -24.73 11.65
C PRO A 108 13.08 -25.32 11.92
N TYR A 109 12.09 -24.82 11.17
CA TYR A 109 10.68 -25.24 11.19
C TYR A 109 10.49 -26.74 10.92
N THR A 110 9.78 -27.45 11.80
CA THR A 110 9.18 -28.75 11.52
C THR A 110 7.75 -28.57 11.02
N THR A 111 7.47 -29.07 9.81
CA THR A 111 6.12 -29.12 9.23
C THR A 111 5.30 -30.23 9.90
N ALA A 112 4.34 -29.86 10.73
CA ALA A 112 3.30 -30.77 11.21
C ALA A 112 2.01 -30.55 10.42
N SER A 113 1.57 -31.62 9.77
CA SER A 113 0.33 -31.80 9.02
C SER A 113 -0.92 -31.62 9.90
N ASP A 114 -1.82 -30.74 9.48
CA ASP A 114 -3.16 -30.56 10.03
C ASP A 114 -4.04 -31.80 9.81
N ARG A 115 -4.61 -32.34 10.90
CA ARG A 115 -5.90 -33.02 10.89
C ARG A 115 -6.67 -32.76 12.19
N THR A 116 -7.95 -32.42 12.00
CA THR A 116 -9.15 -32.66 12.86
C THR A 116 -9.29 -31.82 14.15
N VAL A 117 -10.44 -31.27 14.58
CA VAL A 117 -11.88 -31.23 14.18
C VAL A 117 -12.49 -29.94 14.75
N ALA A 118 -13.37 -29.25 14.02
CA ALA A 118 -14.50 -28.54 14.64
C ALA A 118 -15.69 -28.57 13.68
N SER A 119 -16.61 -29.50 13.92
CA SER A 119 -17.91 -29.60 13.26
C SER A 119 -18.94 -28.76 14.03
N ASN A 120 -19.61 -27.83 13.35
CA ASN A 120 -21.06 -27.64 13.48
C ASN A 120 -21.63 -26.78 12.33
N LEU A 121 -22.38 -27.48 11.47
CA LEU A 121 -23.50 -27.08 10.62
C LEU A 121 -23.73 -25.58 10.35
N GLN A 122 -23.09 -25.08 9.30
CA GLN A 122 -23.68 -24.08 8.40
C GLN A 122 -23.57 -24.60 6.96
N ARG A 123 -24.67 -24.50 6.21
CA ARG A 123 -24.72 -24.85 4.78
C ARG A 123 -23.55 -24.16 4.05
N PRO A 124 -22.86 -24.84 3.12
CA PRO A 124 -21.85 -24.18 2.30
C PRO A 124 -22.59 -23.25 1.34
N VAL A 125 -22.70 -21.97 1.71
CA VAL A 125 -22.92 -20.92 0.71
C VAL A 125 -21.65 -20.96 -0.13
N ALA A 126 -21.75 -21.42 -1.38
CA ALA A 126 -20.64 -21.31 -2.32
C ALA A 126 -20.20 -19.85 -2.31
N ALA A 127 -19.04 -19.57 -1.70
CA ALA A 127 -18.58 -18.21 -1.47
C ALA A 127 -18.49 -17.52 -2.82
N TYR A 128 -19.38 -16.55 -3.05
CA TYR A 128 -19.34 -15.72 -4.23
C TYR A 128 -17.97 -15.05 -4.28
N LYS A 129 -17.16 -15.40 -5.28
CA LYS A 129 -15.81 -14.85 -5.48
C LYS A 129 -15.76 -14.23 -6.87
N HIS A 130 -15.84 -12.91 -6.91
CA HIS A 130 -15.57 -12.15 -8.12
C HIS A 130 -14.08 -12.12 -8.42
N THR A 131 -13.73 -12.34 -9.68
CA THR A 131 -12.34 -12.33 -10.17
C THR A 131 -12.23 -11.44 -11.39
N ASN A 132 -11.17 -10.63 -11.42
CA ASN A 132 -10.77 -9.84 -12.57
C ASN A 132 -9.28 -10.08 -12.86
N SER A 133 -8.76 -9.48 -13.93
CA SER A 133 -7.35 -9.64 -14.32
C SER A 133 -6.36 -9.23 -13.22
N LEU A 134 -6.69 -8.23 -12.41
CA LEU A 134 -5.86 -7.82 -11.28
C LEU A 134 -5.92 -8.85 -10.14
N THR A 135 -7.10 -9.38 -9.81
CA THR A 135 -7.28 -10.44 -8.80
C THR A 135 -6.52 -11.72 -9.16
N GLU A 136 -6.48 -12.11 -10.43
CA GLU A 136 -5.73 -13.28 -10.89
C GLU A 136 -4.22 -13.08 -10.73
N VAL A 137 -3.70 -11.92 -11.13
CA VAL A 137 -2.26 -11.62 -11.00
C VAL A 137 -1.87 -11.39 -9.54
N ASN A 138 -2.77 -10.83 -8.72
CA ASN A 138 -2.61 -10.74 -7.26
C ASN A 138 -2.32 -12.11 -6.66
N GLN A 139 -3.14 -13.13 -6.99
CA GLN A 139 -2.95 -14.49 -6.50
C GLN A 139 -1.64 -15.11 -6.99
N TRP A 140 -1.14 -14.71 -8.16
CA TRP A 140 0.16 -15.15 -8.66
C TRP A 140 1.32 -14.51 -7.89
N ARG A 141 1.32 -13.19 -7.71
CA ARG A 141 2.34 -12.44 -6.95
C ARG A 141 2.40 -12.86 -5.47
N ALA A 142 1.24 -13.08 -4.84
CA ALA A 142 1.16 -13.46 -3.43
C ALA A 142 1.87 -14.79 -3.08
N ARG A 143 2.09 -15.68 -4.06
CA ARG A 143 2.68 -17.02 -3.81
C ARG A 143 4.10 -16.95 -3.25
N ASP A 144 4.87 -15.96 -3.68
CA ASP A 144 6.29 -15.85 -3.37
C ASP A 144 6.73 -14.47 -2.84
N GLU A 145 5.83 -13.48 -2.80
CA GLU A 145 6.13 -12.12 -2.31
C GLU A 145 6.78 -12.13 -0.92
N GLN A 146 6.13 -12.78 0.05
CA GLN A 146 6.64 -12.83 1.42
C GLN A 146 8.00 -13.53 1.50
N GLN A 147 8.21 -14.56 0.68
CA GLN A 147 9.49 -15.28 0.63
C GLN A 147 10.60 -14.40 0.05
N MET A 148 10.28 -13.54 -0.92
CA MET A 148 11.24 -12.59 -1.49
C MET A 148 11.61 -11.49 -0.51
N LEU A 149 10.65 -10.94 0.23
CA LEU A 149 10.91 -9.94 1.27
C LEU A 149 11.80 -10.51 2.38
N GLN A 150 11.49 -11.72 2.86
CA GLN A 150 12.31 -12.42 3.85
C GLN A 150 13.72 -12.70 3.32
N LEU A 151 13.84 -13.11 2.05
CA LEU A 151 15.14 -13.36 1.44
C LEU A 151 15.96 -12.08 1.30
N LEU A 152 15.35 -10.97 0.87
CA LEU A 152 16.03 -9.67 0.78
C LEU A 152 16.56 -9.25 2.15
N GLN A 153 15.70 -9.28 3.18
CA GLN A 153 16.08 -8.95 4.54
C GLN A 153 17.23 -9.82 5.06
N GLN A 154 17.17 -11.13 4.79
CA GLN A 154 18.22 -12.07 5.18
C GLN A 154 19.56 -11.75 4.51
N VAL A 155 19.54 -11.47 3.20
CA VAL A 155 20.77 -11.14 2.46
C VAL A 155 21.33 -9.79 2.92
N GLN A 156 20.49 -8.76 3.08
CA GLN A 156 20.88 -7.45 3.62
C GLN A 156 21.58 -7.59 4.96
N TYR A 157 21.01 -8.39 5.87
CA TYR A 157 21.63 -8.69 7.16
C TYR A 157 23.00 -9.36 7.02
N GLN A 158 23.12 -10.38 6.16
CA GLN A 158 24.37 -11.09 5.90
C GLN A 158 25.49 -10.21 5.35
N VAL A 159 25.14 -9.15 4.60
CA VAL A 159 26.10 -8.20 4.03
C VAL A 159 26.22 -6.88 4.82
N HIS A 160 25.62 -6.81 6.01
CA HIS A 160 25.61 -5.63 6.88
C HIS A 160 25.01 -4.37 6.25
N ILE A 161 23.91 -4.54 5.51
CA ILE A 161 23.04 -3.46 5.03
C ILE A 161 21.84 -3.39 5.98
N TYR A 162 21.64 -2.23 6.59
CA TYR A 162 20.59 -2.00 7.58
C TYR A 162 19.40 -1.19 7.05
N ASN A 163 19.52 -0.70 5.82
CA ASN A 163 18.56 0.12 5.11
C ASN A 163 17.72 -0.77 4.19
N SER A 164 16.41 -0.87 4.44
CA SER A 164 15.51 -1.77 3.72
C SER A 164 15.40 -1.43 2.23
N GLU A 165 15.57 -0.16 1.87
CA GLU A 165 15.49 0.34 0.50
C GLU A 165 16.74 0.08 -0.34
N ILE A 166 17.83 -0.39 0.27
CA ILE A 166 19.09 -0.65 -0.43
C ILE A 166 19.18 -2.13 -0.78
N GLU A 167 19.11 -2.44 -2.07
CA GLU A 167 19.41 -3.79 -2.55
C GLU A 167 20.91 -4.12 -2.46
N PRO A 168 21.27 -5.34 -2.02
CA PRO A 168 22.65 -5.82 -2.05
C PRO A 168 23.23 -5.86 -3.48
N GLU A 169 24.37 -5.19 -3.69
CA GLU A 169 25.14 -5.25 -4.94
C GLU A 169 26.39 -6.14 -4.75
N HIS A 170 26.77 -6.90 -5.79
CA HIS A 170 27.98 -7.72 -5.79
C HIS A 170 28.70 -7.61 -7.13
N ASP A 171 29.95 -7.14 -7.11
CA ASP A 171 30.73 -6.73 -8.29
C ASP A 171 31.37 -7.87 -9.09
N VAL A 172 30.94 -9.12 -8.93
CA VAL A 172 31.54 -10.23 -9.69
C VAL A 172 30.61 -10.70 -10.79
N ASP A 173 31.05 -10.55 -12.04
CA ASP A 173 30.29 -10.97 -13.23
C ASP A 173 30.34 -12.50 -13.48
N TYR A 174 31.05 -13.27 -12.65
CA TYR A 174 31.14 -14.74 -12.77
C TYR A 174 30.06 -15.44 -11.92
N PRO A 175 29.56 -16.61 -12.36
CA PRO A 175 28.54 -17.35 -11.62
C PRO A 175 29.10 -17.80 -10.26
N CYS A 176 28.70 -17.12 -9.19
CA CYS A 176 29.02 -17.50 -7.83
C CYS A 176 27.74 -17.85 -7.06
N ALA A 177 27.85 -18.79 -6.12
CA ALA A 177 26.72 -19.25 -5.32
C ALA A 177 26.46 -18.36 -4.08
N CYS A 178 26.91 -17.11 -4.07
CA CYS A 178 26.77 -16.24 -2.91
C CYS A 178 25.30 -15.85 -2.68
N PRO A 179 24.92 -15.48 -1.43
CA PRO A 179 23.54 -15.12 -1.12
C PRO A 179 22.96 -14.00 -1.99
N VAL A 180 23.78 -13.01 -2.37
CA VAL A 180 23.38 -11.91 -3.26
C VAL A 180 22.98 -12.43 -4.64
N HIS A 181 23.81 -13.27 -5.28
CA HIS A 181 23.49 -13.84 -6.59
C HIS A 181 22.33 -14.83 -6.54
N GLN A 182 22.14 -15.55 -5.43
CA GLN A 182 20.96 -16.39 -5.23
C GLN A 182 19.67 -15.57 -5.15
N TYR A 183 19.70 -14.45 -4.41
CA TYR A 183 18.59 -13.49 -4.34
C TYR A 183 18.30 -12.89 -5.72
N GLN A 184 19.32 -12.38 -6.40
CA GLN A 184 19.17 -11.83 -7.75
C GLN A 184 18.59 -12.87 -8.70
N ALA A 185 19.12 -14.10 -8.75
CA ALA A 185 18.59 -15.16 -9.61
C ALA A 185 17.11 -15.47 -9.33
N LYS A 186 16.67 -15.42 -8.06
CA LYS A 186 15.24 -15.55 -7.71
C LYS A 186 14.43 -14.34 -8.16
N LYS A 187 14.93 -13.12 -7.97
CA LYS A 187 14.32 -11.88 -8.49
C LYS A 187 14.11 -11.95 -10.01
N TRP A 188 15.14 -12.35 -10.75
CA TRP A 188 15.10 -12.55 -12.21
C TRP A 188 14.02 -13.55 -12.64
N ARG A 189 13.83 -14.65 -11.89
CA ARG A 189 12.76 -15.63 -12.17
C ARG A 189 11.34 -15.05 -12.01
N ARG A 190 11.18 -13.96 -11.25
CA ARG A 190 9.90 -13.26 -11.07
C ARG A 190 9.59 -12.26 -12.18
N PHE A 191 10.44 -12.12 -13.20
CA PHE A 191 10.20 -11.20 -14.32
C PHE A 191 8.83 -11.42 -14.99
N GLY A 192 8.39 -12.67 -15.15
CA GLY A 192 7.06 -12.99 -15.70
C GLY A 192 5.92 -12.47 -14.82
N VAL A 193 6.04 -12.62 -13.49
CA VAL A 193 5.09 -12.11 -12.50
C VAL A 193 5.04 -10.59 -12.56
N GLN A 194 6.21 -9.94 -12.57
CA GLN A 194 6.33 -8.48 -12.63
C GLN A 194 5.68 -7.91 -13.90
N LYS A 195 5.94 -8.53 -15.07
CA LYS A 195 5.36 -8.09 -16.34
C LYS A 195 3.84 -8.24 -16.35
N ALA A 196 3.31 -9.34 -15.81
CA ALA A 196 1.87 -9.54 -15.68
C ALA A 196 1.25 -8.54 -14.69
N TRP A 197 1.92 -8.29 -13.56
CA TRP A 197 1.51 -7.30 -12.56
C TRP A 197 1.40 -5.91 -13.18
N ALA A 198 2.48 -5.45 -13.79
CA ALA A 198 2.52 -4.16 -14.45
C ALA A 198 1.41 -4.04 -15.51
N LYS A 199 1.22 -5.05 -16.35
CA LYS A 199 0.14 -5.03 -17.35
C LYS A 199 -1.26 -4.90 -16.73
N ALA A 200 -1.49 -5.46 -15.54
CA ALA A 200 -2.78 -5.40 -14.86
C ALA A 200 -3.07 -4.04 -14.21
N VAL A 201 -2.04 -3.27 -13.85
CA VAL A 201 -2.17 -1.98 -13.13
C VAL A 201 -1.78 -0.76 -13.97
N MET A 202 -1.20 -0.97 -15.15
CA MET A 202 -0.82 0.11 -16.06
C MET A 202 -2.03 0.78 -16.70
N TYR A 203 -2.01 2.10 -16.70
CA TYR A 203 -2.97 2.91 -17.43
C TYR A 203 -2.71 2.86 -18.94
N PRO A 204 -3.73 3.17 -19.78
CA PRO A 204 -3.56 3.25 -21.22
C PRO A 204 -2.41 4.21 -21.60
N GLY A 205 -1.57 3.80 -22.56
CA GLY A 205 -0.45 4.61 -23.04
C GLY A 205 0.82 4.57 -22.19
N GLU A 206 0.80 3.92 -21.03
CA GLU A 206 2.02 3.69 -20.25
C GLU A 206 2.88 2.57 -20.86
N THR A 207 4.19 2.60 -20.57
CA THR A 207 5.14 1.58 -20.99
C THR A 207 5.69 0.79 -19.80
N PHE A 208 5.89 -0.51 -20.02
CA PHE A 208 6.52 -1.40 -19.04
C PHE A 208 8.03 -1.19 -19.04
N TYR A 209 8.62 -1.18 -17.85
CA TYR A 209 10.06 -1.23 -17.65
C TYR A 209 10.40 -2.10 -16.45
N SER A 210 11.64 -2.60 -16.42
CA SER A 210 12.14 -3.46 -15.35
C SER A 210 13.67 -3.35 -15.28
N ASP A 211 14.23 -3.47 -14.09
CA ASP A 211 15.67 -3.64 -13.88
C ASP A 211 16.17 -5.03 -14.32
N CYS A 212 15.28 -6.03 -14.36
CA CYS A 212 15.50 -7.38 -14.87
C CYS A 212 15.32 -7.48 -16.40
N ALA A 213 15.12 -6.38 -17.13
CA ALA A 213 14.97 -6.40 -18.59
C ALA A 213 16.04 -5.60 -19.32
N ASN A 214 17.07 -5.14 -18.62
CA ASN A 214 18.11 -4.27 -19.17
C ASN A 214 19.00 -5.04 -20.18
N THR A 215 18.51 -5.20 -21.40
CA THR A 215 19.34 -5.49 -22.58
C THR A 215 19.92 -4.18 -23.12
N LEU A 216 21.22 -4.17 -23.41
CA LEU A 216 22.04 -3.04 -23.87
C LEU A 216 21.49 -2.20 -25.05
N LEU A 217 20.45 -2.67 -25.76
CA LEU A 217 19.94 -2.04 -26.98
C LEU A 217 18.70 -1.15 -26.78
N THR A 218 17.99 -1.26 -25.64
CA THR A 218 16.85 -0.39 -25.32
C THR A 218 16.78 -0.14 -23.82
N LEU A 219 17.44 0.91 -23.35
CA LEU A 219 17.31 1.37 -21.96
C LEU A 219 15.92 1.99 -21.76
N THR A 220 14.97 1.16 -21.31
CA THR A 220 13.58 1.57 -21.07
C THR A 220 13.31 1.99 -19.63
N ASN A 221 14.21 1.66 -18.69
CA ASN A 221 14.03 1.99 -17.27
C ASN A 221 14.42 3.46 -16.99
N PRO A 222 13.47 4.32 -16.56
CA PRO A 222 13.70 5.75 -16.37
C PRO A 222 14.66 6.09 -15.21
N TYR A 223 14.91 5.14 -14.30
CA TYR A 223 15.85 5.31 -13.19
C TYR A 223 17.29 5.08 -13.62
N SER A 224 17.50 4.34 -14.72
CA SER A 224 18.83 4.06 -15.26
C SER A 224 19.52 5.38 -15.65
N PHE A 225 20.73 5.60 -15.15
CA PHE A 225 21.56 6.80 -15.33
C PHE A 225 21.04 8.12 -14.73
N LYS A 226 19.76 8.21 -14.35
CA LYS A 226 19.20 9.41 -13.68
C LYS A 226 19.33 9.35 -12.16
N VAL A 227 19.42 8.14 -11.61
CA VAL A 227 19.63 7.89 -10.19
C VAL A 227 20.96 7.17 -10.03
N MET A 228 21.82 7.73 -9.18
CA MET A 228 23.11 7.15 -8.84
C MET A 228 22.96 6.01 -7.84
N SER A 229 23.79 4.97 -7.94
CA SER A 229 23.81 3.88 -6.97
C SER A 229 24.22 4.35 -5.57
N PRO A 230 23.61 3.81 -4.49
CA PRO A 230 24.01 4.12 -3.10
C PRO A 230 25.43 3.65 -2.77
N TYR A 231 26.03 2.78 -3.59
CA TYR A 231 27.42 2.34 -3.48
C TYR A 231 28.41 3.27 -4.20
N GLY A 232 27.91 4.22 -5.00
CA GLY A 232 28.70 5.13 -5.82
C GLY A 232 28.96 4.64 -7.24
N PRO A 233 29.84 5.32 -8.01
CA PRO A 233 30.25 4.83 -9.32
C PRO A 233 30.98 3.50 -9.15
N ARG A 234 30.63 2.48 -9.96
CA ARG A 234 31.19 1.12 -9.93
C ARG A 234 32.69 1.16 -9.65
N GLN A 235 33.08 0.82 -8.42
CA GLN A 235 34.49 0.74 -8.04
C GLN A 235 34.93 -0.69 -8.31
N SER A 236 35.77 -0.88 -9.33
CA SER A 236 36.42 -2.17 -9.57
C SER A 236 37.45 -2.44 -8.47
N LEU A 237 37.00 -2.98 -7.34
CA LEU A 237 37.87 -3.49 -6.28
C LEU A 237 37.26 -4.75 -5.68
N PHE A 238 38.13 -5.74 -5.44
CA PHE A 238 37.87 -7.10 -4.96
C PHE A 238 37.28 -7.19 -3.53
N GLN A 239 36.40 -6.27 -3.12
CA GLN A 239 35.82 -6.21 -1.78
C GLN A 239 34.30 -6.11 -1.84
N SER A 240 33.62 -6.63 -0.82
CA SER A 240 32.17 -6.46 -0.66
C SER A 240 31.82 -4.97 -0.64
N LEU A 241 31.01 -4.54 -1.62
CA LEU A 241 30.51 -3.18 -1.68
C LEU A 241 29.66 -2.89 -0.43
N ARG A 242 29.97 -1.79 0.24
CA ARG A 242 29.12 -1.23 1.30
C ARG A 242 28.53 0.08 0.82
N PRO A 243 27.26 0.39 1.13
CA PRO A 243 26.68 1.67 0.79
C PRO A 243 27.49 2.79 1.42
N ILE A 244 27.66 3.89 0.69
CA ILE A 244 28.46 5.03 1.14
C ILE A 244 27.49 6.19 1.46
N PRO A 245 27.53 6.78 2.67
CA PRO A 245 26.57 7.80 3.11
C PRO A 245 26.31 8.92 2.10
N ARG A 246 27.37 9.51 1.54
CA ARG A 246 27.24 10.60 0.55
C ARG A 246 26.54 10.19 -0.74
N TYR A 247 26.71 8.95 -1.19
CA TYR A 247 26.11 8.43 -2.41
C TYR A 247 24.68 7.98 -2.16
N HIS A 248 24.42 7.36 -1.00
CA HIS A 248 23.06 7.07 -0.53
C HIS A 248 22.20 8.34 -0.40
N ALA A 249 22.73 9.41 0.20
CA ALA A 249 21.98 10.66 0.30
C ALA A 249 21.62 11.23 -1.08
N GLN A 250 22.56 11.23 -2.03
CA GLN A 250 22.29 11.63 -3.41
C GLN A 250 21.28 10.71 -4.11
N PHE A 251 21.36 9.39 -3.89
CA PHE A 251 20.39 8.40 -4.38
C PHE A 251 18.98 8.74 -3.90
N ILE A 252 18.79 9.01 -2.61
CA ILE A 252 17.48 9.37 -2.03
C ILE A 252 16.96 10.68 -2.66
N HIS A 253 17.78 11.74 -2.70
CA HIS A 253 17.39 13.03 -3.29
C HIS A 253 17.00 12.91 -4.77
N GLN A 254 17.77 12.17 -5.56
CA GLN A 254 17.52 11.98 -6.99
C GLN A 254 16.25 11.14 -7.20
N THR A 255 16.06 10.08 -6.41
CA THR A 255 14.87 9.23 -6.45
C THR A 255 13.61 10.01 -6.13
N ILE A 256 13.60 10.81 -5.05
CA ILE A 256 12.45 11.64 -4.67
C ILE A 256 12.08 12.61 -5.80
N ARG A 257 13.07 13.33 -6.35
CA ARG A 257 12.84 14.28 -7.45
C ARG A 257 12.31 13.60 -8.71
N LEU A 258 12.87 12.45 -9.06
CA LEU A 258 12.45 11.70 -10.24
C LEU A 258 11.05 11.12 -10.06
N ASN A 259 10.74 10.55 -8.89
CA ASN A 259 9.42 10.03 -8.55
C ASN A 259 8.34 11.11 -8.70
N ALA A 260 8.58 12.31 -8.14
CA ALA A 260 7.67 13.44 -8.26
C ALA A 260 7.40 13.80 -9.73
N SER A 261 8.46 13.98 -10.52
CA SER A 261 8.34 14.30 -11.95
C SER A 261 7.58 13.22 -12.74
N LEU A 262 7.88 11.94 -12.49
CA LEU A 262 7.22 10.83 -13.20
C LEU A 262 5.75 10.67 -12.78
N ASN A 263 5.42 10.94 -11.51
CA ASN A 263 4.05 10.92 -11.02
C ASN A 263 3.22 12.05 -11.66
N ASP A 264 3.78 13.26 -11.76
CA ASP A 264 3.09 14.39 -12.39
C ASP A 264 2.87 14.15 -13.90
N GLU A 265 3.88 13.62 -14.58
CA GLU A 265 3.77 13.24 -15.99
C GLU A 265 2.74 12.11 -16.22
N ALA A 266 2.74 11.09 -15.36
CA ALA A 266 1.80 9.98 -15.43
C ALA A 266 0.36 10.46 -15.20
N GLN A 267 0.12 11.28 -14.18
CA GLN A 267 -1.20 11.85 -13.92
C GLN A 267 -1.69 12.69 -15.11
N ALA A 268 -0.86 13.61 -15.61
CA ALA A 268 -1.23 14.45 -16.75
C ALA A 268 -1.54 13.64 -18.03
N LYS A 269 -0.80 12.55 -18.28
CA LYS A 269 -1.05 11.63 -19.40
C LYS A 269 -2.37 10.89 -19.25
N VAL A 270 -2.67 10.40 -18.04
CA VAL A 270 -3.93 9.72 -17.76
C VAL A 270 -5.10 10.69 -17.90
N ASP A 271 -5.00 11.88 -17.33
CA ASP A 271 -6.03 12.92 -17.43
C ASP A 271 -6.29 13.33 -18.89
N ALA A 272 -5.26 13.38 -19.74
CA ALA A 272 -5.40 13.67 -21.16
C ALA A 272 -6.10 12.55 -21.96
N LEU A 273 -6.12 11.33 -21.44
CA LEU A 273 -6.76 10.17 -22.05
C LEU A 273 -8.20 9.94 -21.57
N GLU A 274 -8.63 10.62 -20.51
CA GLU A 274 -10.01 10.54 -20.03
C GLU A 274 -10.99 11.00 -21.13
N PRO A 275 -12.15 10.34 -21.27
CA PRO A 275 -13.18 10.77 -22.21
C PRO A 275 -13.63 12.20 -21.96
N LYS A 276 -13.66 13.04 -23.01
CA LYS A 276 -14.12 14.43 -22.92
C LYS A 276 -15.63 14.55 -22.74
N GLU A 277 -16.36 13.60 -23.30
CA GLU A 277 -17.82 13.51 -23.23
C GLU A 277 -18.22 12.46 -22.18
N SER A 278 -19.40 12.64 -21.58
CA SER A 278 -19.93 11.69 -20.60
C SER A 278 -20.15 10.32 -21.21
N ILE A 279 -19.61 9.29 -20.58
CA ILE A 279 -19.80 7.89 -21.00
C ILE A 279 -21.14 7.30 -20.54
N TRP A 280 -21.95 8.05 -19.80
CA TRP A 280 -23.16 7.53 -19.15
C TRP A 280 -24.45 7.78 -19.96
N ASN A 281 -24.44 8.78 -20.84
CA ASN A 281 -25.61 9.13 -21.64
C ASN A 281 -25.65 8.29 -22.91
N GLU A 282 -26.39 7.18 -22.85
CA GLU A 282 -26.52 6.21 -23.95
C GLU A 282 -27.17 6.82 -25.22
N PHE A 283 -28.12 7.73 -25.02
CA PHE A 283 -28.72 8.50 -26.09
C PHE A 283 -27.70 9.44 -26.76
N ASP A 284 -26.85 10.11 -25.98
CA ASP A 284 -25.83 11.02 -26.51
C ASP A 284 -24.70 10.27 -27.21
N LEU A 285 -24.29 9.09 -26.70
CA LEU A 285 -23.30 8.22 -27.34
C LEU A 285 -23.83 7.68 -28.68
N SER A 286 -25.10 7.24 -28.71
CA SER A 286 -25.76 6.74 -29.91
C SER A 286 -25.96 7.85 -30.94
N LEU A 287 -26.48 9.01 -30.51
CA LEU A 287 -26.62 10.20 -31.35
C LEU A 287 -25.28 10.74 -31.84
N SER A 288 -24.22 10.69 -31.04
CA SER A 288 -22.90 11.14 -31.47
C SER A 288 -22.32 10.19 -32.51
N MET A 289 -22.54 8.88 -32.37
CA MET A 289 -22.15 7.90 -33.37
C MET A 289 -22.96 8.05 -34.66
N GLU A 290 -24.28 8.29 -34.54
CA GLU A 290 -25.15 8.62 -35.68
C GLU A 290 -24.76 9.93 -36.35
N LYS A 291 -24.40 10.97 -35.59
CA LYS A 291 -23.92 12.25 -36.14
C LYS A 291 -22.59 12.11 -36.85
N VAL A 292 -21.63 11.36 -36.30
CA VAL A 292 -20.32 11.13 -36.93
C VAL A 292 -20.52 10.34 -38.22
N THR A 293 -21.33 9.27 -38.20
CA THR A 293 -21.66 8.49 -39.39
C THR A 293 -22.45 9.30 -40.44
N PHE A 294 -23.38 10.18 -40.04
CA PHE A 294 -24.10 11.09 -40.95
C PHE A 294 -23.20 12.20 -41.53
N ARG A 295 -22.35 12.81 -40.72
CA ARG A 295 -21.45 13.90 -41.14
C ARG A 295 -20.42 13.40 -42.14
N ASP A 296 -20.00 12.14 -42.01
CA ASP A 296 -19.15 11.45 -42.97
C ASP A 296 -19.90 10.98 -44.23
N ASN A 297 -21.24 10.93 -44.23
CA ASN A 297 -22.06 10.58 -45.40
C ASN A 297 -22.49 11.81 -46.22
N ILE A 298 -22.55 12.99 -45.61
CA ILE A 298 -22.90 14.26 -46.29
C ILE A 298 -21.69 14.87 -47.02
N SER A 299 -20.46 14.39 -46.79
CA SER A 299 -19.26 14.85 -47.50
C SER A 299 -19.10 14.28 -48.93
N SER A 300 -20.06 13.50 -49.42
CA SER A 300 -20.17 13.11 -50.83
C SER A 300 -21.50 13.63 -51.37
N ASP A 301 -21.41 14.60 -52.27
CA ASP A 301 -22.50 15.14 -53.10
C ASP A 301 -23.61 15.90 -52.34
N ASP A 302 -23.46 17.23 -52.23
CA ASP A 302 -24.29 18.15 -53.02
C ASP A 302 -24.03 19.62 -52.64
N ALA A 303 -23.48 20.33 -53.62
CA ALA A 303 -23.59 21.78 -53.69
C ALA A 303 -24.99 22.13 -54.24
N ALA A 304 -25.51 23.26 -53.75
CA ALA A 304 -26.74 23.94 -54.15
C ALA A 304 -28.02 23.52 -53.40
N SER A 305 -28.49 24.42 -52.55
CA SER A 305 -29.72 25.17 -52.83
C SER A 305 -29.91 26.31 -51.82
N THR A 306 -29.86 27.52 -52.36
CA THR A 306 -30.13 28.81 -51.71
C THR A 306 -31.63 29.06 -51.60
N SER A 307 -32.07 29.62 -50.47
CA SER A 307 -33.16 30.61 -50.37
C SER A 307 -32.90 31.46 -49.12
N GLN A 308 -32.51 32.74 -49.26
CA GLN A 308 -33.37 33.93 -49.33
C GLN A 308 -34.23 34.10 -48.04
N MET A 309 -34.28 35.23 -47.33
CA MET A 309 -34.04 36.64 -47.63
C MET A 309 -33.88 37.44 -46.31
N GLU A 310 -32.89 38.33 -46.31
CA GLU A 310 -32.97 39.77 -46.00
C GLU A 310 -33.91 40.30 -44.89
N ASN A 311 -33.33 41.08 -43.96
CA ASN A 311 -33.69 42.50 -43.87
C ASN A 311 -32.70 43.37 -43.07
N GLY A 312 -32.36 44.53 -43.62
CA GLY A 312 -32.27 45.77 -42.83
C GLY A 312 -30.91 46.42 -42.59
N GLY A 313 -30.53 47.36 -43.47
CA GLY A 313 -30.23 48.73 -43.02
C GLY A 313 -28.80 49.14 -42.69
N VAL A 314 -28.09 49.59 -43.73
CA VAL A 314 -26.87 50.44 -43.80
C VAL A 314 -27.27 51.93 -43.58
N PRO A 315 -26.41 52.99 -43.49
CA PRO A 315 -24.93 53.14 -43.45
C PRO A 315 -24.40 54.10 -42.34
N ASN A 316 -23.07 54.18 -42.17
CA ASN A 316 -22.23 55.28 -42.69
C ASN A 316 -20.96 55.52 -41.83
N GLY A 317 -19.83 55.77 -42.49
CA GLY A 317 -18.62 56.30 -41.82
C GLY A 317 -17.29 55.76 -42.35
N LYS A 318 -16.82 56.32 -43.47
CA LYS A 318 -15.52 56.07 -44.11
C LYS A 318 -14.31 56.54 -43.28
N ARG A 319 -13.15 55.93 -43.61
CA ARG A 319 -11.72 56.37 -43.57
C ARG A 319 -10.88 55.45 -42.65
N GLN A 320 -9.70 54.96 -43.02
CA GLN A 320 -8.82 55.22 -44.16
C GLN A 320 -7.83 54.04 -44.29
N SER A 321 -7.46 53.77 -45.54
CA SER A 321 -6.42 52.83 -46.00
C SER A 321 -5.00 53.16 -45.55
N VAL A 322 -4.11 52.16 -45.46
CA VAL A 322 -2.82 52.06 -46.22
C VAL A 322 -2.09 50.72 -45.92
N VAL A 323 -2.02 49.88 -46.98
CA VAL A 323 -0.87 49.10 -47.53
C VAL A 323 -0.14 48.00 -46.69
N LEU A 324 -0.47 46.74 -47.02
CA LEU A 324 0.32 45.52 -47.43
C LEU A 324 1.86 45.44 -47.18
N PRO A 325 2.49 44.24 -47.00
CA PRO A 325 2.28 43.04 -47.85
C PRO A 325 2.38 41.61 -47.27
N ALA A 326 1.85 40.71 -48.11
CA ALA A 326 1.91 39.25 -48.30
C ALA A 326 2.97 38.36 -47.61
N SER A 327 2.52 37.18 -47.18
CA SER A 327 2.97 35.81 -47.57
C SER A 327 2.20 34.80 -46.70
N GLY A 328 1.31 33.93 -47.20
CA GLY A 328 1.64 32.70 -47.94
C GLY A 328 0.89 31.52 -47.32
N THR A 329 -0.41 31.37 -47.61
CA THR A 329 -1.22 30.21 -47.19
C THR A 329 -0.93 29.01 -48.10
N LYS A 330 -0.31 27.96 -47.55
CA LYS A 330 -0.22 26.64 -48.18
C LYS A 330 -1.47 25.83 -47.83
N THR A 331 -2.10 25.31 -48.86
CA THR A 331 -3.31 24.48 -48.87
C THR A 331 -2.98 23.05 -48.41
N ASN A 332 -3.84 22.47 -47.56
CA ASN A 332 -3.78 21.07 -47.12
C ASN A 332 -4.35 20.13 -48.20
N PRO A 333 -3.64 19.04 -48.59
CA PRO A 333 -4.20 17.98 -49.42
C PRO A 333 -4.55 16.77 -48.52
N THR A 334 -5.71 16.77 -47.87
CA THR A 334 -6.15 15.64 -47.00
C THR A 334 -7.46 14.97 -47.43
N SER A 335 -8.18 15.50 -48.42
CA SER A 335 -9.55 15.07 -48.74
C SER A 335 -9.65 13.74 -49.50
N LYS A 336 -8.65 13.35 -50.30
CA LYS A 336 -8.72 12.12 -51.12
C LYS A 336 -8.28 10.84 -50.41
N LEU A 337 -7.52 10.95 -49.33
CA LEU A 337 -7.07 9.80 -48.52
C LEU A 337 -8.12 9.39 -47.48
N PHE A 338 -8.98 10.31 -47.05
CA PHE A 338 -10.04 10.05 -46.07
C PHE A 338 -11.16 9.17 -46.64
N SER A 339 -11.58 9.42 -47.88
CA SER A 339 -12.60 8.61 -48.57
C SER A 339 -12.13 7.18 -48.87
N LEU A 340 -10.83 7.00 -49.16
CA LEU A 340 -10.22 5.67 -49.35
C LEU A 340 -10.17 4.87 -48.05
N ARG A 341 -9.79 5.49 -46.92
CA ARG A 341 -9.76 4.84 -45.59
C ARG A 341 -11.14 4.38 -45.12
N LYS A 342 -12.21 5.11 -45.46
CA LYS A 342 -13.60 4.75 -45.16
C LYS A 342 -14.08 3.54 -45.98
N ALA A 343 -13.71 3.46 -47.27
CA ALA A 343 -14.01 2.29 -48.12
C ALA A 343 -13.30 1.01 -47.66
N MET A 344 -12.21 1.14 -46.90
CA MET A 344 -11.46 0.04 -46.27
C MET A 344 -11.95 -0.32 -44.86
N GLY A 345 -13.05 0.27 -44.37
CA GLY A 345 -13.60 -0.01 -43.04
C GLY A 345 -12.82 0.60 -41.86
N VAL A 346 -11.94 1.57 -42.12
CA VAL A 346 -11.11 2.20 -41.08
C VAL A 346 -11.91 3.32 -40.39
N LYS A 347 -12.36 3.04 -39.17
CA LYS A 347 -13.09 3.98 -38.30
C LYS A 347 -12.37 5.31 -38.12
N SER A 348 -13.14 6.40 -38.10
CA SER A 348 -12.59 7.74 -37.81
C SER A 348 -12.05 7.83 -36.38
N SER A 349 -11.20 8.81 -36.08
CA SER A 349 -10.66 8.99 -34.72
C SER A 349 -11.76 9.27 -33.69
N GLU A 350 -12.83 9.94 -34.11
CA GLU A 350 -13.99 10.28 -33.29
C GLU A 350 -14.88 9.06 -33.04
N GLU A 351 -15.12 8.25 -34.09
CA GLU A 351 -15.81 6.96 -33.97
C GLU A 351 -15.06 5.99 -33.05
N LYS A 352 -13.73 5.92 -33.16
CA LYS A 352 -12.86 5.15 -32.23
C LYS A 352 -12.91 5.67 -30.80
N ALA A 353 -13.16 6.96 -30.58
CA ALA A 353 -13.28 7.51 -29.23
C ALA A 353 -14.63 7.13 -28.60
N ILE A 354 -15.71 7.20 -29.37
CA ILE A 354 -17.06 6.80 -28.94
C ILE A 354 -17.12 5.30 -28.63
N ASP A 355 -16.56 4.45 -29.49
CA ASP A 355 -16.49 3.01 -29.24
C ASP A 355 -15.70 2.68 -27.95
N ARG A 356 -14.56 3.35 -27.73
CA ARG A 356 -13.78 3.19 -26.51
C ARG A 356 -14.57 3.61 -25.26
N ALA A 357 -15.33 4.70 -25.35
CA ALA A 357 -16.20 5.15 -24.27
C ALA A 357 -17.30 4.12 -23.95
N ARG A 358 -17.93 3.51 -24.97
CA ARG A 358 -18.93 2.45 -24.77
C ARG A 358 -18.34 1.21 -24.11
N VAL A 359 -17.18 0.73 -24.58
CA VAL A 359 -16.48 -0.43 -23.98
C VAL A 359 -16.11 -0.14 -22.53
N LEU A 360 -15.62 1.07 -22.24
CA LEU A 360 -15.27 1.48 -20.89
C LEU A 360 -16.49 1.48 -19.95
N ARG A 361 -17.64 2.01 -20.40
CA ARG A 361 -18.90 1.96 -19.63
C ARG A 361 -19.31 0.52 -19.33
N GLU A 362 -19.28 -0.36 -20.32
CA GLU A 362 -19.64 -1.77 -20.15
C GLU A 362 -18.70 -2.49 -19.18
N GLU A 363 -17.39 -2.23 -19.26
CA GLU A 363 -16.41 -2.77 -18.31
C GLU A 363 -16.69 -2.31 -16.88
N ILE A 364 -17.00 -1.04 -16.68
CA ILE A 364 -17.35 -0.51 -15.35
C ILE A 364 -18.60 -1.20 -14.82
N LEU A 365 -19.68 -1.23 -15.60
CA LEU A 365 -20.94 -1.84 -15.15
C LEU A 365 -20.79 -3.34 -14.87
N ARG A 366 -19.95 -4.04 -15.64
CA ARG A 366 -19.64 -5.45 -15.41
C ARG A 366 -18.85 -5.65 -14.12
N GLU A 367 -17.85 -4.80 -13.87
CA GLU A 367 -17.05 -4.87 -12.66
C GLU A 367 -17.87 -4.49 -11.41
N GLU A 368 -18.72 -3.46 -11.46
CA GLU A 368 -19.62 -3.06 -10.36
C GLU A 368 -20.58 -4.21 -9.99
N ARG A 369 -21.22 -4.83 -11.00
CA ARG A 369 -22.12 -5.98 -10.78
C ARG A 369 -21.39 -7.22 -10.28
N GLY A 370 -20.14 -7.40 -10.70
CA GLY A 370 -19.28 -8.49 -10.24
C GLY A 370 -18.83 -8.29 -8.81
N ARG A 371 -18.38 -7.10 -8.41
CA ARG A 371 -17.96 -6.87 -7.02
C ARG A 371 -19.13 -6.81 -6.06
N TRP A 372 -20.23 -6.17 -6.47
CA TRP A 372 -21.39 -5.89 -5.61
C TRP A 372 -22.65 -6.46 -6.25
N PRO A 373 -22.88 -7.78 -6.14
CA PRO A 373 -23.95 -8.47 -6.88
C PRO A 373 -25.35 -8.07 -6.38
N ASP A 374 -25.56 -7.99 -5.08
CA ASP A 374 -26.86 -7.80 -4.44
C ASP A 374 -26.96 -6.47 -3.66
N HIS A 375 -28.11 -6.25 -3.02
CA HIS A 375 -28.38 -5.02 -2.27
C HIS A 375 -27.56 -4.94 -0.97
N GLU A 376 -27.31 -6.07 -0.32
CA GLU A 376 -26.56 -6.12 0.95
C GLU A 376 -25.11 -5.66 0.73
N TRP A 377 -24.45 -6.19 -0.30
CA TRP A 377 -23.10 -5.77 -0.70
C TRP A 377 -23.02 -4.28 -1.00
N ARG A 378 -23.97 -3.77 -1.80
CA ARG A 378 -24.02 -2.35 -2.16
C ARG A 378 -24.23 -1.50 -0.92
N GLN A 379 -25.07 -1.91 0.02
CA GLN A 379 -25.30 -1.17 1.26
C GLN A 379 -24.05 -1.11 2.14
N ILE A 380 -23.31 -2.21 2.30
CA ILE A 380 -22.03 -2.23 3.04
C ILE A 380 -21.03 -1.26 2.40
N VAL A 381 -20.90 -1.31 1.08
CA VAL A 381 -20.00 -0.46 0.31
C VAL A 381 -20.39 1.01 0.42
N THR A 382 -21.67 1.35 0.27
CA THR A 382 -22.17 2.72 0.45
C THR A 382 -21.93 3.22 1.87
N ASN A 383 -22.19 2.39 2.89
CA ASN A 383 -21.93 2.74 4.28
C ASN A 383 -20.43 3.01 4.52
N TYR A 384 -19.55 2.17 3.97
CA TYR A 384 -18.09 2.37 4.03
C TYR A 384 -17.68 3.69 3.37
N GLN A 385 -18.12 3.94 2.13
CA GLN A 385 -17.82 5.17 1.41
C GLN A 385 -18.32 6.40 2.16
N GLN A 386 -19.49 6.31 2.81
CA GLN A 386 -20.03 7.39 3.64
C GLN A 386 -19.15 7.66 4.86
N LYS A 387 -18.84 6.63 5.64
CA LYS A 387 -18.09 6.78 6.90
C LYS A 387 -16.66 7.25 6.67
N VAL A 388 -16.02 6.79 5.60
CA VAL A 388 -14.68 7.25 5.21
C VAL A 388 -14.72 8.65 4.56
N GLY A 389 -15.90 9.13 4.15
CA GLY A 389 -16.08 10.45 3.53
C GLY A 389 -15.66 10.52 2.06
N MET A 390 -15.82 9.42 1.31
CA MET A 390 -15.34 9.28 -0.07
C MET A 390 -16.45 9.33 -1.13
N ILE A 391 -17.73 9.37 -0.74
CA ILE A 391 -18.88 9.33 -1.65
C ILE A 391 -18.73 10.34 -2.80
N ASN A 392 -18.50 11.61 -2.45
CA ASN A 392 -18.44 12.68 -3.44
C ASN A 392 -17.27 12.49 -4.43
N LYS A 393 -16.08 12.12 -3.94
CA LYS A 393 -14.93 11.86 -4.81
C LYS A 393 -15.16 10.66 -5.72
N ILE A 394 -15.75 9.58 -5.20
CA ILE A 394 -15.99 8.35 -5.98
C ILE A 394 -17.03 8.62 -7.07
N ALA A 395 -18.13 9.32 -6.73
CA ALA A 395 -19.13 9.75 -7.71
C ALA A 395 -18.52 10.65 -8.79
N ASP A 396 -17.63 11.54 -8.38
CA ASP A 396 -16.91 12.44 -9.27
C ASP A 396 -16.00 11.71 -10.26
N LEU A 397 -15.18 10.78 -9.76
CA LEU A 397 -14.33 9.92 -10.59
C LEU A 397 -15.18 9.11 -11.57
N ARG A 398 -16.29 8.54 -11.09
CA ARG A 398 -17.21 7.78 -11.95
C ARG A 398 -17.75 8.63 -13.09
N ALA A 399 -18.08 9.90 -12.83
CA ALA A 399 -18.65 10.80 -13.82
C ALA A 399 -17.61 11.39 -14.79
N ARG A 400 -16.44 11.81 -14.28
CA ARG A 400 -15.48 12.65 -15.03
C ARG A 400 -14.14 11.96 -15.34
N CYS A 401 -13.77 10.94 -14.59
CA CYS A 401 -12.50 10.22 -14.76
C CYS A 401 -12.72 8.70 -14.79
N PRO A 402 -13.54 8.18 -15.73
CA PRO A 402 -13.96 6.79 -15.73
C PRO A 402 -12.82 5.78 -15.93
N ILE A 403 -11.70 6.16 -16.56
CA ILE A 403 -10.52 5.29 -16.67
C ILE A 403 -9.92 5.08 -15.28
N GLN A 404 -9.69 6.17 -14.54
CA GLN A 404 -9.22 6.11 -13.15
C GLN A 404 -10.21 5.39 -12.24
N TYR A 405 -11.50 5.65 -12.38
CA TYR A 405 -12.55 4.95 -11.64
C TYR A 405 -12.46 3.43 -11.81
N LEU A 406 -12.33 2.94 -13.06
CA LEU A 406 -12.26 1.52 -13.34
C LEU A 406 -11.02 0.84 -12.73
N HIS A 407 -9.86 1.51 -12.73
CA HIS A 407 -8.64 0.96 -12.13
C HIS A 407 -8.79 0.79 -10.62
N LEU A 408 -9.29 1.83 -9.94
CA LEU A 408 -9.54 1.82 -8.50
C LEU A 408 -10.63 0.83 -8.11
N LEU A 409 -11.68 0.70 -8.93
CA LEU A 409 -12.73 -0.31 -8.76
C LEU A 409 -12.16 -1.72 -8.86
N LYS A 410 -11.36 -2.02 -9.89
CA LYS A 410 -10.69 -3.33 -10.06
C LYS A 410 -9.76 -3.66 -8.88
N ALA A 411 -9.15 -2.65 -8.27
CA ALA A 411 -8.28 -2.79 -7.10
C ALA A 411 -9.00 -2.84 -5.75
N GLY A 412 -10.32 -2.60 -5.69
CA GLY A 412 -11.09 -2.66 -4.45
C GLY A 412 -10.92 -1.44 -3.52
N TYR A 413 -10.60 -0.27 -4.08
CA TYR A 413 -10.42 0.97 -3.29
C TYR A 413 -11.74 1.49 -2.69
N PHE A 414 -12.88 1.04 -3.22
CA PHE A 414 -14.20 1.56 -2.89
C PHE A 414 -14.97 0.74 -1.85
N GLU A 415 -14.37 -0.33 -1.31
CA GLU A 415 -15.01 -1.28 -0.39
C GLU A 415 -14.11 -1.60 0.81
N PRO A 416 -14.66 -2.13 1.93
CA PRO A 416 -13.87 -2.49 3.11
C PRO A 416 -12.77 -3.52 2.82
N ILE A 417 -11.76 -3.57 3.69
CA ILE A 417 -10.73 -4.61 3.61
C ILE A 417 -11.37 -5.97 3.97
N PRO A 418 -11.21 -7.02 3.13
CA PRO A 418 -11.71 -8.35 3.46
C PRO A 418 -11.11 -8.89 4.77
N VAL A 419 -11.93 -9.44 5.66
CA VAL A 419 -11.46 -9.92 6.98
C VAL A 419 -10.45 -11.05 6.88
N ASP A 420 -10.55 -11.89 5.86
CA ASP A 420 -9.62 -13.00 5.62
C ASP A 420 -8.18 -12.51 5.39
N TRP A 421 -7.99 -11.29 4.86
CA TRP A 421 -6.66 -10.76 4.54
C TRP A 421 -5.80 -10.53 5.77
N ALA A 422 -6.43 -10.24 6.92
CA ALA A 422 -5.73 -10.02 8.18
C ALA A 422 -4.87 -11.21 8.61
N ASN A 423 -5.27 -12.44 8.26
CA ASN A 423 -4.56 -13.66 8.61
C ASN A 423 -3.57 -14.13 7.52
N LEU A 424 -3.69 -13.62 6.29
CA LEU A 424 -2.82 -14.03 5.19
C LEU A 424 -1.42 -13.44 5.35
N ALA A 425 -0.39 -14.27 5.17
CA ALA A 425 1.00 -13.81 5.19
C ALA A 425 1.32 -12.85 4.03
N SER A 426 0.60 -12.97 2.92
CA SER A 426 0.70 -12.09 1.77
C SER A 426 -0.70 -11.81 1.23
N ASN A 427 -1.01 -10.54 1.03
CA ASN A 427 -2.25 -10.06 0.44
C ASN A 427 -1.91 -8.83 -0.44
N PRO A 428 -2.84 -8.37 -1.31
CA PRO A 428 -2.54 -7.27 -2.22
C PRO A 428 -2.05 -5.98 -1.54
N LEU A 429 -2.56 -5.62 -0.36
CA LEU A 429 -2.15 -4.40 0.34
C LEU A 429 -0.68 -4.46 0.82
N LYS A 430 -0.16 -5.66 1.09
CA LYS A 430 1.24 -5.89 1.55
C LYS A 430 2.28 -5.96 0.42
N PHE A 431 1.87 -5.69 -0.81
CA PHE A 431 2.76 -5.79 -1.97
C PHE A 431 3.65 -4.56 -2.07
N SER A 432 4.97 -4.77 -2.08
CA SER A 432 5.94 -3.68 -2.14
C SER A 432 5.80 -2.86 -3.43
N ILE A 433 6.02 -1.56 -3.33
CA ILE A 433 6.15 -0.66 -4.48
C ILE A 433 7.63 -0.34 -4.66
N GLU A 434 8.24 -0.89 -5.71
CA GLU A 434 9.66 -0.71 -6.02
C GLU A 434 9.80 -0.02 -7.37
N ALA A 435 9.75 1.32 -7.34
CA ALA A 435 9.68 2.11 -8.54
C ALA A 435 10.90 1.93 -9.46
N ALA A 436 12.11 1.84 -8.90
CA ALA A 436 13.33 1.61 -9.67
C ALA A 436 13.34 0.25 -10.39
N SER A 437 12.72 -0.77 -9.79
CA SER A 437 12.65 -2.12 -10.34
C SER A 437 11.44 -2.33 -11.25
N GLY A 438 10.43 -1.47 -11.19
CA GLY A 438 9.21 -1.55 -12.01
C GLY A 438 8.04 -2.29 -11.34
N TRP A 439 8.11 -2.56 -10.03
CA TRP A 439 6.95 -3.02 -9.26
C TRP A 439 6.04 -1.83 -8.96
N ARG A 440 4.93 -1.74 -9.71
CA ARG A 440 4.02 -0.59 -9.75
C ARG A 440 2.97 -0.64 -8.63
N GLY A 441 2.50 0.53 -8.21
CA GLY A 441 1.23 0.69 -7.50
C GLY A 441 0.03 0.80 -8.45
N ILE A 442 -1.12 1.20 -7.91
CA ILE A 442 -2.43 1.22 -8.58
C ILE A 442 -2.76 2.58 -9.19
N THR A 443 -2.49 3.67 -8.49
CA THR A 443 -2.84 5.03 -8.92
C THR A 443 -1.81 5.56 -9.93
N PRO A 444 -2.09 6.61 -10.74
CA PRO A 444 -1.08 7.17 -11.64
C PRO A 444 0.15 7.73 -10.89
N ARG A 445 -0.04 8.20 -9.65
CA ARG A 445 0.98 8.82 -8.79
C ARG A 445 1.54 7.84 -7.74
N TRP A 446 1.69 6.58 -8.14
CA TRP A 446 2.07 5.47 -7.24
C TRP A 446 3.51 5.50 -6.71
N ARG A 447 4.43 6.30 -7.28
CA ARG A 447 5.85 6.24 -6.90
C ARG A 447 6.09 6.95 -5.57
N GLY A 448 6.85 6.32 -4.68
CA GLY A 448 7.24 6.90 -3.38
C GLY A 448 6.46 6.34 -2.18
N PHE A 449 5.47 5.50 -2.44
CA PHE A 449 4.85 4.65 -1.42
C PHE A 449 5.67 3.37 -1.20
N GLU A 450 5.58 2.80 -0.01
CA GLU A 450 6.27 1.57 0.40
C GLU A 450 5.53 0.33 -0.10
N ASP A 451 4.20 0.33 0.03
CA ASP A 451 3.32 -0.73 -0.45
C ASP A 451 1.95 -0.20 -0.92
N LEU A 452 1.06 -1.12 -1.33
CA LEU A 452 -0.28 -0.75 -1.79
C LEU A 452 -1.22 -0.31 -0.65
N ALA A 453 -0.94 -0.70 0.61
CA ALA A 453 -1.70 -0.26 1.77
C ALA A 453 -1.47 1.23 2.01
N GLU A 454 -0.21 1.65 2.05
CA GLU A 454 0.19 3.04 2.22
C GLU A 454 -0.32 3.91 1.06
N GLU A 455 -0.18 3.44 -0.20
CA GLU A 455 -0.73 4.12 -1.37
C GLU A 455 -2.24 4.35 -1.21
N ARG A 456 -2.98 3.33 -0.79
CA ARG A 456 -4.43 3.42 -0.58
C ARG A 456 -4.78 4.34 0.58
N LEU A 457 -4.06 4.26 1.71
CA LEU A 457 -4.26 5.12 2.87
C LEU A 457 -4.14 6.58 2.50
N TYR A 458 -3.01 6.97 1.91
CA TYR A 458 -2.80 8.35 1.51
C TYR A 458 -3.74 8.78 0.39
N TRP A 459 -4.14 7.88 -0.51
CA TRP A 459 -5.17 8.21 -1.49
C TRP A 459 -6.51 8.56 -0.81
N VAL A 460 -6.94 7.81 0.21
CA VAL A 460 -8.15 8.11 0.97
C VAL A 460 -7.99 9.42 1.75
N LEU A 461 -6.89 9.60 2.50
CA LEU A 461 -6.64 10.79 3.31
C LEU A 461 -6.61 12.08 2.49
N ASN A 462 -6.15 12.02 1.23
CA ASN A 462 -6.09 13.18 0.34
C ASN A 462 -7.43 13.56 -0.29
N HIS A 463 -8.40 12.66 -0.28
CA HIS A 463 -9.63 12.81 -1.06
C HIS A 463 -10.92 12.74 -0.25
N ARG A 464 -10.83 12.37 1.03
CA ARG A 464 -11.99 12.36 1.92
C ARG A 464 -12.51 13.77 2.18
N GLU A 465 -13.80 13.88 2.47
CA GLU A 465 -14.44 15.12 2.87
C GLU A 465 -13.75 15.75 4.09
N GLY A 466 -13.68 17.08 4.10
CA GLY A 466 -12.99 17.84 5.14
C GLY A 466 -11.46 17.88 5.02
N SER A 467 -10.86 17.23 4.01
CA SER A 467 -9.40 17.35 3.76
C SER A 467 -9.05 18.76 3.30
N THR A 468 -8.37 19.53 4.16
CA THR A 468 -7.87 20.86 3.82
C THR A 468 -6.52 20.76 3.13
N GLY A 469 -6.54 20.69 1.80
CA GLY A 469 -5.33 20.55 0.98
C GLY A 469 -4.87 19.10 0.82
N ALA A 470 -3.98 18.85 -0.14
CA ALA A 470 -3.38 17.54 -0.32
C ALA A 470 -2.41 17.26 0.83
N VAL A 471 -2.82 16.40 1.77
CA VAL A 471 -1.94 15.71 2.74
C VAL A 471 -1.10 14.69 1.97
N MET A 472 -0.19 15.18 1.12
CA MET A 472 0.76 14.30 0.44
C MET A 472 1.63 13.62 1.48
N LYS A 473 1.90 12.32 1.28
CA LYS A 473 2.90 11.59 2.06
C LYS A 473 4.20 12.39 2.07
N PRO A 474 4.74 12.78 3.23
CA PRO A 474 6.05 13.40 3.28
C PRO A 474 7.09 12.43 2.74
N ASP A 475 8.01 12.90 1.90
CA ASP A 475 9.11 12.07 1.41
C ASP A 475 10.05 11.65 2.57
N PHE A 476 10.90 10.65 2.33
CA PHE A 476 11.81 10.11 3.34
C PHE A 476 12.69 11.15 4.04
N ILE A 477 13.17 12.16 3.32
CA ILE A 477 14.01 13.21 3.90
C ILE A 477 13.17 14.10 4.79
N SER A 478 11.99 14.47 4.32
CA SER A 478 11.01 15.23 5.09
C SER A 478 10.60 14.49 6.37
N THR A 479 10.33 13.19 6.31
CA THR A 479 9.98 12.39 7.51
C THR A 479 11.13 12.31 8.50
N MET A 480 12.38 12.15 8.02
CA MET A 480 13.57 12.16 8.88
C MET A 480 13.80 13.51 9.55
N ASN A 481 13.66 14.62 8.82
CA ASN A 481 13.80 15.96 9.38
C ASN A 481 12.71 16.26 10.43
N MET A 482 11.47 15.83 10.19
CA MET A 482 10.39 15.94 11.18
C MET A 482 10.68 15.10 12.43
N ALA A 483 11.28 13.91 12.28
CA ALA A 483 11.66 13.07 13.41
C ALA A 483 12.74 13.75 14.28
N ILE A 484 13.77 14.31 13.64
CA ILE A 484 14.83 15.09 14.32
C ILE A 484 14.24 16.32 15.02
N ALA A 485 13.32 17.03 14.36
CA ALA A 485 12.63 18.16 14.96
C ALA A 485 11.81 17.75 16.18
N ARG A 486 11.03 16.66 16.09
CA ARG A 486 10.26 16.08 17.21
C ARG A 486 11.18 15.74 18.39
N MET A 487 12.30 15.08 18.13
CA MET A 487 13.30 14.73 19.15
C MET A 487 13.84 15.97 19.88
N SER A 488 14.08 17.05 19.16
CA SER A 488 14.61 18.30 19.73
C SER A 488 13.63 19.00 20.68
N LEU A 489 12.33 18.66 20.61
CA LEU A 489 11.29 19.17 21.50
C LEU A 489 11.17 18.34 22.79
N ALA A 490 11.92 17.25 22.94
CA ALA A 490 11.87 16.45 24.15
C ALA A 490 12.37 17.24 25.37
N VAL A 491 11.59 17.20 26.45
CA VAL A 491 11.84 17.92 27.70
C VAL A 491 11.95 16.96 28.87
N GLU A 492 12.49 17.43 29.99
CA GLU A 492 12.49 16.66 31.23
C GLU A 492 11.04 16.40 31.68
N PRO A 493 10.67 15.13 31.95
CA PRO A 493 9.34 14.83 32.42
C PRO A 493 9.09 15.44 33.83
N PRO A 494 7.83 15.75 34.19
CA PRO A 494 7.56 16.43 35.46
C PRO A 494 8.00 15.58 36.67
N PRO A 495 8.80 16.13 37.62
CA PRO A 495 9.36 15.36 38.74
C PRO A 495 8.33 14.70 39.66
N LEU A 496 7.10 15.22 39.70
CA LEU A 496 5.99 14.65 40.49
C LEU A 496 5.68 13.19 40.09
N TYR A 497 6.00 12.77 38.86
CA TYR A 497 5.75 11.42 38.37
C TYR A 497 6.89 10.43 38.66
N PHE A 498 8.01 10.89 39.23
CA PHE A 498 9.17 10.05 39.46
C PHE A 498 8.88 9.03 40.57
N SER A 499 9.30 7.79 40.34
CA SER A 499 9.04 6.70 41.27
C SER A 499 10.22 5.74 41.34
N ALA A 500 10.64 5.37 42.54
CA ALA A 500 11.70 4.37 42.75
C ALA A 500 11.29 2.98 42.23
N ASP A 501 9.99 2.71 42.13
CA ASP A 501 9.43 1.45 41.66
C ASP A 501 9.32 1.35 40.13
N ASP A 502 9.73 2.38 39.37
CA ASP A 502 9.70 2.32 37.91
C ASP A 502 10.72 1.31 37.38
N THR A 503 10.39 0.60 36.30
CA THR A 503 11.20 -0.52 35.77
C THR A 503 12.63 -0.09 35.47
N CYS A 504 12.82 1.12 34.95
CA CYS A 504 14.15 1.69 34.68
C CYS A 504 14.98 1.91 35.96
N ARG A 505 14.35 2.14 37.11
CA ARG A 505 15.01 2.29 38.41
C ARG A 505 15.31 0.95 39.08
N VAL A 506 14.40 0.00 38.92
CA VAL A 506 14.52 -1.33 39.53
C VAL A 506 15.52 -2.21 38.78
N GLN A 507 15.49 -2.19 37.45
CA GLN A 507 16.30 -3.09 36.61
C GLN A 507 17.65 -2.49 36.23
N GLN A 508 17.84 -1.16 36.31
CA GLN A 508 19.05 -0.50 35.84
C GLN A 508 19.59 0.49 36.88
N THR A 509 20.92 0.65 36.88
CA THR A 509 21.65 1.58 37.75
C THR A 509 21.64 3.03 37.26
N SER A 510 20.93 3.34 36.17
CA SER A 510 20.79 4.70 35.65
C SER A 510 19.93 5.54 36.58
N SER A 511 20.46 6.66 37.08
CA SER A 511 19.74 7.57 37.98
C SER A 511 18.86 8.59 37.25
N GLU A 512 18.85 8.60 35.92
CA GLU A 512 18.21 9.67 35.13
C GLU A 512 17.12 9.11 34.21
N TYR A 513 16.00 9.84 34.16
CA TYR A 513 14.92 9.59 33.19
C TYR A 513 15.31 10.20 31.85
N SER A 514 14.89 9.57 30.75
CA SER A 514 15.04 10.12 29.41
C SER A 514 14.08 11.29 29.22
N LYS A 515 14.50 12.30 28.45
CA LYS A 515 13.62 13.38 28.02
C LYS A 515 12.47 12.82 27.20
N GLN A 516 11.27 13.34 27.41
CA GLN A 516 10.05 12.89 26.73
C GLN A 516 9.53 13.98 25.80
N VAL A 517 8.99 13.57 24.65
CA VAL A 517 8.19 14.46 23.83
C VAL A 517 6.82 14.56 24.48
N MET A 518 6.41 15.77 24.85
CA MET A 518 5.11 15.93 25.51
C MET A 518 3.99 15.63 24.52
N PRO A 519 3.01 14.79 24.89
CA PRO A 519 1.87 14.52 24.02
C PRO A 519 1.13 15.80 23.62
N ALA A 520 0.53 15.80 22.42
CA ALA A 520 -0.27 16.92 21.96
C ALA A 520 -1.39 17.26 22.98
N PRO A 521 -1.79 18.53 23.11
CA PRO A 521 -2.87 18.93 24.01
C PRO A 521 -4.10 18.05 23.79
N PHE A 522 -4.59 17.49 24.89
CA PHE A 522 -5.73 16.58 24.85
C PHE A 522 -6.96 17.30 24.29
N ARG A 523 -7.64 16.65 23.34
CA ARG A 523 -8.92 17.09 22.79
C ARG A 523 -9.99 16.11 23.25
N PRO A 524 -10.96 16.53 24.07
CA PRO A 524 -12.08 15.69 24.45
C PRO A 524 -12.83 15.18 23.21
N TYR A 525 -13.28 13.92 23.24
CA TYR A 525 -14.14 13.38 22.18
C TYR A 525 -15.57 13.87 22.33
N ASP A 526 -16.34 13.73 21.25
CA ASP A 526 -17.77 14.04 21.20
C ASP A 526 -18.60 13.25 22.22
N ARG A 527 -18.11 12.06 22.67
CA ARG A 527 -18.79 11.22 23.65
C ARG A 527 -17.82 10.75 24.76
N PRO A 528 -18.07 11.13 26.03
CA PRO A 528 -17.34 10.56 27.16
C PRO A 528 -17.79 9.11 27.42
N GLU A 529 -16.98 8.37 28.16
CA GLU A 529 -17.29 6.99 28.58
C GLU A 529 -18.72 6.85 29.14
N VAL A 530 -19.41 5.82 28.68
CA VAL A 530 -20.67 5.37 29.27
C VAL A 530 -20.56 3.93 29.80
N PRO A 531 -21.39 3.52 30.78
CA PRO A 531 -21.31 2.18 31.40
C PRO A 531 -21.49 0.99 30.47
N THR A 532 -22.01 1.22 29.26
CA THR A 532 -22.21 0.17 28.25
C THR A 532 -20.98 -0.06 27.38
N ASP A 533 -20.01 0.87 27.42
CA ASP A 533 -18.81 0.77 26.61
C ASP A 533 -17.98 -0.44 27.04
N ASP A 534 -17.21 -0.96 26.09
CA ASP A 534 -16.41 -2.17 26.27
C ASP A 534 -14.93 -1.80 26.23
N THR A 535 -14.19 -2.08 27.29
CA THR A 535 -12.77 -1.77 27.37
C THR A 535 -11.92 -3.02 27.15
N MET A 536 -11.02 -2.95 26.17
CA MET A 536 -10.09 -4.04 25.83
C MET A 536 -8.65 -3.52 25.71
N ILE A 537 -7.68 -4.42 25.94
CA ILE A 537 -6.24 -4.15 25.79
C ILE A 537 -5.71 -5.06 24.69
N LEU A 538 -5.03 -4.45 23.71
CA LEU A 538 -4.36 -5.13 22.62
C LEU A 538 -2.84 -4.93 22.75
N LEU A 539 -2.13 -6.01 23.07
CA LEU A 539 -0.70 -5.99 23.39
C LEU A 539 0.13 -6.63 22.28
N ASP A 540 1.10 -5.90 21.75
CA ASP A 540 2.15 -6.48 20.92
C ASP A 540 3.01 -7.44 21.75
N VAL A 541 3.13 -8.68 21.27
CA VAL A 541 3.99 -9.72 21.84
C VAL A 541 5.01 -10.23 20.82
N SER A 542 5.33 -9.44 19.81
CA SER A 542 6.35 -9.74 18.80
C SER A 542 7.74 -9.94 19.41
N GLY A 543 8.67 -10.45 18.59
CA GLY A 543 10.05 -10.65 19.00
C GLY A 543 10.76 -9.35 19.40
N SER A 544 10.43 -8.21 18.78
CA SER A 544 11.04 -6.90 19.08
C SER A 544 10.85 -6.49 20.54
N MET A 545 9.68 -6.80 21.12
CA MET A 545 9.35 -6.50 22.51
C MET A 545 10.34 -7.09 23.52
N GLY A 546 10.96 -8.23 23.16
CA GLY A 546 11.89 -8.96 24.03
C GLY A 546 13.37 -8.65 23.79
N PHE A 547 13.71 -7.89 22.74
CA PHE A 547 15.10 -7.59 22.40
C PHE A 547 15.74 -6.60 23.38
N ASP A 548 17.06 -6.71 23.50
CA ASP A 548 17.82 -5.67 24.19
C ASP A 548 17.74 -4.39 23.35
N PRO A 549 17.28 -3.25 23.93
CA PRO A 549 17.08 -2.03 23.18
C PRO A 549 18.36 -1.57 22.46
N VAL A 550 18.24 -1.32 21.15
CA VAL A 550 19.31 -0.79 20.31
C VAL A 550 18.86 0.44 19.56
N ARG A 551 19.75 1.42 19.37
CA ARG A 551 19.49 2.61 18.57
C ARG A 551 20.32 2.61 17.28
N PRO A 552 19.73 2.97 16.14
CA PRO A 552 20.47 3.15 14.89
C PRO A 552 21.37 4.38 14.96
N ILE A 553 22.55 4.29 14.35
CA ILE A 553 23.46 5.43 14.12
C ILE A 553 23.38 5.81 12.65
N TYR A 554 22.94 7.05 12.42
CA TYR A 554 22.83 7.63 11.09
C TYR A 554 24.10 8.41 10.74
N ASP A 555 24.61 8.20 9.53
CA ASP A 555 25.45 9.16 8.80
C ASP A 555 24.62 9.71 7.65
N GLN A 556 24.23 10.98 7.76
CA GLN A 556 23.17 11.59 6.94
C GLN A 556 21.87 10.78 7.05
N TYR A 557 21.52 10.03 6.00
CA TYR A 557 20.31 9.21 5.90
C TYR A 557 20.60 7.71 5.97
N LEU A 558 21.87 7.31 5.98
CA LEU A 558 22.29 5.91 5.98
C LEU A 558 22.46 5.39 7.41
N ILE A 559 21.87 4.25 7.73
CA ILE A 559 22.13 3.55 8.99
C ILE A 559 23.45 2.79 8.83
N THR A 560 24.46 3.21 9.57
CA THR A 560 25.80 2.63 9.49
C THR A 560 26.03 1.49 10.47
N GLN A 561 25.34 1.54 11.61
CA GLN A 561 25.42 0.54 12.68
C GLN A 561 24.28 0.72 13.69
N PHE A 562 24.14 -0.25 14.59
CA PHE A 562 23.29 -0.16 15.79
C PHE A 562 24.16 -0.18 17.04
N VAL A 563 23.78 0.61 18.05
CA VAL A 563 24.44 0.63 19.36
C VAL A 563 23.45 0.31 20.47
N ARG A 564 23.92 -0.35 21.53
CA ARG A 564 23.08 -0.70 22.68
C ARG A 564 22.59 0.54 23.41
N SER A 565 21.35 0.50 23.87
CA SER A 565 20.75 1.46 24.79
C SER A 565 20.70 0.86 26.21
N TYR A 566 20.76 1.72 27.22
CA TYR A 566 20.70 1.34 28.64
C TYR A 566 19.32 1.63 29.21
N GLN A 567 18.27 1.19 28.53
CA GLN A 567 16.86 1.25 28.97
C GLN A 567 16.29 -0.17 29.15
N PRO A 568 15.21 -0.38 29.91
CA PRO A 568 14.59 -1.69 30.06
C PRO A 568 14.03 -2.24 28.74
N LYS A 569 13.81 -3.54 28.68
CA LYS A 569 13.16 -4.16 27.51
C LYS A 569 11.72 -3.68 27.40
N ASN A 570 11.23 -3.51 26.18
CA ASN A 570 9.89 -2.97 25.92
C ASN A 570 8.80 -3.84 26.56
N LYS A 571 8.96 -5.16 26.60
CA LYS A 571 8.03 -6.07 27.30
C LYS A 571 7.90 -5.80 28.80
N ASP A 572 8.98 -5.38 29.46
CA ASP A 572 9.00 -5.15 30.90
C ASP A 572 8.34 -3.80 31.23
N VAL A 573 8.59 -2.80 30.39
CA VAL A 573 7.88 -1.50 30.43
C VAL A 573 6.38 -1.69 30.15
N ALA A 574 6.02 -2.46 29.12
CA ALA A 574 4.63 -2.76 28.78
C ALA A 574 3.90 -3.48 29.93
N LYS A 575 4.56 -4.45 30.57
CA LYS A 575 4.04 -5.11 31.79
C LYS A 575 3.69 -4.07 32.86
N ALA A 576 4.68 -3.24 33.23
CA ALA A 576 4.50 -2.26 34.30
C ALA A 576 3.41 -1.24 33.99
N ILE A 577 3.35 -0.73 32.76
CA ILE A 577 2.32 0.22 32.31
C ILE A 577 0.93 -0.42 32.32
N ILE A 578 0.75 -1.62 31.77
CA ILE A 578 -0.55 -2.31 31.80
C ILE A 578 -1.01 -2.53 33.25
N ARG A 579 -0.09 -2.95 34.13
CA ARG A 579 -0.42 -3.13 35.56
C ARG A 579 -0.95 -1.84 36.18
N ARG A 580 -0.20 -0.74 36.02
CA ARG A 580 -0.59 0.58 36.56
C ARG A 580 -1.87 1.11 35.94
N PHE A 581 -2.05 0.89 34.64
CA PHE A 581 -3.24 1.29 33.90
C PHE A 581 -4.49 0.58 34.42
N ILE A 582 -4.45 -0.75 34.58
CA ILE A 582 -5.56 -1.53 35.16
C ILE A 582 -5.83 -1.11 36.60
N ASP A 583 -4.77 -0.92 37.40
CA ASP A 583 -4.88 -0.54 38.81
C ASP A 583 -5.56 0.84 38.96
N ALA A 584 -5.31 1.77 38.04
CA ALA A 584 -5.92 3.09 38.03
C ALA A 584 -7.33 3.07 37.41
N LEU A 585 -7.52 2.36 36.30
CA LEU A 585 -8.80 2.26 35.60
C LEU A 585 -9.89 1.65 36.49
N ALA A 586 -9.54 0.65 37.33
CA ALA A 586 -10.47 0.04 38.28
C ALA A 586 -11.03 1.02 39.33
N ASN A 587 -10.38 2.16 39.59
CA ASN A 587 -10.92 3.20 40.48
C ASN A 587 -11.98 4.06 39.79
N HIS A 588 -11.98 4.08 38.45
CA HIS A 588 -12.84 4.92 37.63
C HIS A 588 -14.00 4.14 37.01
N ASP A 589 -13.78 2.87 36.66
CA ASP A 589 -14.78 1.99 36.07
C ASP A 589 -15.44 1.12 37.14
N ARG A 590 -16.64 1.53 37.57
CA ARG A 590 -17.44 0.80 38.58
C ARG A 590 -18.24 -0.36 37.99
N TYR A 591 -18.30 -0.49 36.67
CA TYR A 591 -19.21 -1.41 35.98
C TYR A 591 -18.51 -2.69 35.50
N GLN A 592 -17.20 -2.64 35.29
CA GLN A 592 -16.41 -3.78 34.82
C GLN A 592 -15.73 -4.56 35.97
N GLN A 593 -16.53 -5.17 36.86
CA GLN A 593 -15.98 -5.89 38.03
C GLN A 593 -15.13 -7.13 37.68
N ASP A 594 -15.37 -7.72 36.52
CA ASP A 594 -14.67 -8.94 36.06
C ASP A 594 -13.27 -8.63 35.44
N GLY A 595 -13.00 -7.36 35.12
CA GLY A 595 -11.76 -6.90 34.49
C GLY A 595 -11.89 -6.64 32.99
N TYR A 596 -10.76 -6.44 32.34
CA TYR A 596 -10.66 -6.00 30.94
C TYR A 596 -10.12 -7.11 30.06
N ASP A 597 -10.66 -7.32 28.87
CA ASP A 597 -10.14 -8.38 28.00
C ASP A 597 -8.75 -8.03 27.47
N LEU A 598 -7.79 -8.95 27.68
CA LEU A 598 -6.44 -8.85 27.14
C LEU A 598 -6.32 -9.74 25.91
N VAL A 599 -6.02 -9.11 24.78
CA VAL A 599 -5.69 -9.76 23.51
C VAL A 599 -4.22 -9.47 23.21
N THR A 600 -3.49 -10.50 22.83
CA THR A 600 -2.10 -10.37 22.36
C THR A 600 -2.04 -10.55 20.85
N PHE A 601 -1.05 -9.94 20.20
CA PHE A 601 -0.82 -10.14 18.77
C PHE A 601 0.67 -10.20 18.44
N ALA A 602 0.99 -11.06 17.48
CA ALA A 602 2.26 -11.10 16.77
C ALA A 602 1.98 -11.67 15.37
N ASN A 603 2.47 -12.87 15.07
CA ASN A 603 2.11 -13.58 13.82
C ASN A 603 0.63 -14.01 13.79
N HIS A 604 0.07 -14.24 14.97
CA HIS A 604 -1.32 -14.61 15.23
C HIS A 604 -1.78 -13.85 16.48
N ALA A 605 -3.10 -13.85 16.72
CA ALA A 605 -3.70 -13.24 17.89
C ALA A 605 -4.24 -14.29 18.86
N GLU A 606 -4.11 -14.02 20.15
CA GLU A 606 -4.61 -14.87 21.23
C GLU A 606 -5.41 -14.03 22.23
N HIS A 607 -6.53 -14.58 22.72
CA HIS A 607 -7.28 -13.97 23.82
C HIS A 607 -6.83 -14.63 25.13
N ILE A 608 -6.12 -13.87 25.96
CA ILE A 608 -5.57 -14.35 27.23
C ILE A 608 -6.68 -14.48 28.29
N GLY A 609 -7.73 -13.66 28.17
CA GLY A 609 -8.85 -13.58 29.10
C GLY A 609 -8.98 -12.21 29.75
N SER A 610 -9.92 -12.10 30.69
CA SER A 610 -10.17 -10.84 31.39
C SER A 610 -9.17 -10.63 32.55
N ILE A 611 -8.42 -9.54 32.47
CA ILE A 611 -7.36 -9.17 33.41
C ILE A 611 -7.83 -8.08 34.38
N ASN A 612 -7.50 -8.24 35.66
CA ASN A 612 -7.82 -7.31 36.75
C ASN A 612 -6.72 -7.29 37.81
N GLN A 613 -6.87 -6.44 38.82
CA GLN A 613 -5.86 -6.26 39.88
C GLN A 613 -5.50 -7.56 40.62
N LYS A 614 -6.45 -8.51 40.75
CA LYS A 614 -6.28 -9.74 41.54
C LYS A 614 -5.62 -10.87 40.75
N ASN A 615 -5.94 -11.00 39.47
CA ASN A 615 -5.48 -12.11 38.63
C ASN A 615 -4.30 -11.74 37.71
N TYR A 616 -3.83 -10.49 37.73
CA TYR A 616 -2.80 -9.96 36.83
C TYR A 616 -1.59 -10.87 36.67
N ASP A 617 -0.91 -11.23 37.76
CA ASP A 617 0.32 -12.04 37.69
C ASP A 617 0.06 -13.46 37.17
N ALA A 618 -1.14 -14.00 37.43
CA ALA A 618 -1.55 -15.29 36.89
C ALA A 618 -1.78 -15.21 35.38
N MET A 619 -2.47 -14.18 34.90
CA MET A 619 -2.74 -13.97 33.47
C MET A 619 -1.47 -13.62 32.70
N TRP A 620 -0.60 -12.77 33.26
CA TRP A 620 0.65 -12.37 32.62
C TRP A 620 1.59 -13.55 32.33
N ARG A 621 1.56 -14.61 33.17
CA ARG A 621 2.35 -15.83 32.93
C ARG A 621 1.94 -16.59 31.67
N ASN A 622 0.74 -16.34 31.15
CA ASN A 622 0.27 -16.93 29.90
C ASN A 622 0.71 -16.14 28.66
N VAL A 623 1.33 -14.96 28.84
CA VAL A 623 1.80 -14.12 27.73
C VAL A 623 3.16 -14.61 27.24
N SER A 624 3.24 -15.06 25.99
CA SER A 624 4.48 -15.47 25.32
C SER A 624 4.89 -14.48 24.24
N PHE A 625 6.18 -14.12 24.23
CA PHE A 625 6.74 -13.18 23.25
C PHE A 625 7.47 -13.91 22.11
N GLY A 626 7.23 -13.51 20.87
CA GLY A 626 7.87 -14.02 19.67
C GLY A 626 7.08 -13.76 18.38
N GLY A 627 7.70 -13.97 17.22
CA GLY A 627 7.09 -13.74 15.91
C GLY A 627 7.25 -12.29 15.40
N GLY A 628 6.64 -12.00 14.25
CA GLY A 628 6.62 -10.66 13.66
C GLY A 628 5.41 -9.85 14.12
N THR A 629 5.52 -8.52 14.02
CA THR A 629 4.47 -7.58 14.45
C THR A 629 3.39 -7.44 13.37
N ARG A 630 2.19 -8.00 13.63
CA ARG A 630 1.02 -7.89 12.75
C ARG A 630 -0.24 -7.48 13.51
N VAL A 631 -0.52 -6.18 13.54
CA VAL A 631 -1.62 -5.58 14.30
C VAL A 631 -2.99 -6.05 13.78
N MET A 632 -3.13 -6.31 12.47
CA MET A 632 -4.43 -6.67 11.89
C MET A 632 -4.98 -7.99 12.43
N THR A 633 -4.13 -8.96 12.77
CA THR A 633 -4.58 -10.22 13.38
C THR A 633 -5.22 -9.98 14.74
N GLY A 634 -4.57 -9.16 15.57
CA GLY A 634 -5.07 -8.73 16.88
C GLY A 634 -6.35 -7.93 16.78
N TRP A 635 -6.38 -6.98 15.83
CA TRP A 635 -7.55 -6.14 15.59
C TRP A 635 -8.78 -6.95 15.19
N GLN A 636 -8.67 -7.92 14.28
CA GLN A 636 -9.82 -8.79 13.94
C GLN A 636 -10.30 -9.61 15.15
N LYS A 637 -9.37 -10.05 16.01
CA LYS A 637 -9.73 -10.78 17.23
C LYS A 637 -10.51 -9.93 18.22
N VAL A 638 -10.07 -8.68 18.42
CA VAL A 638 -10.78 -7.68 19.23
C VAL A 638 -12.18 -7.42 18.68
N LYS A 639 -12.32 -7.22 17.35
CA LYS A 639 -13.63 -7.09 16.70
C LYS A 639 -14.52 -8.30 16.95
N GLU A 640 -13.99 -9.50 16.77
CA GLU A 640 -14.73 -10.75 17.00
C GLU A 640 -15.28 -10.83 18.44
N LEU A 641 -14.46 -10.51 19.45
CA LEU A 641 -14.88 -10.54 20.85
C LEU A 641 -15.97 -9.49 21.14
N HIS A 642 -15.74 -8.25 20.72
CA HIS A 642 -16.68 -7.15 20.93
C HIS A 642 -18.05 -7.43 20.29
N PHE A 643 -18.08 -7.83 19.02
CA PHE A 643 -19.34 -8.09 18.33
C PHE A 643 -20.01 -9.40 18.74
N ARG A 644 -19.29 -10.37 19.29
CA ARG A 644 -19.93 -11.53 19.94
C ARG A 644 -20.68 -11.11 21.20
N LYS A 645 -20.11 -10.21 22.00
CA LYS A 645 -20.77 -9.64 23.19
C LYS A 645 -21.99 -8.80 22.82
N HIS A 646 -21.94 -8.12 21.68
CA HIS A 646 -22.98 -7.20 21.22
C HIS A 646 -23.67 -7.65 19.91
N SER A 647 -23.82 -8.96 19.71
CA SER A 647 -24.31 -9.51 18.43
C SER A 647 -25.72 -9.07 18.07
N ASN A 648 -26.53 -8.68 19.06
CA ASN A 648 -27.90 -8.23 18.86
C ASN A 648 -27.99 -6.89 18.11
N SER A 649 -26.93 -6.07 18.16
CA SER A 649 -26.88 -4.75 17.51
C SER A 649 -25.98 -4.74 16.26
N ALA A 650 -25.48 -5.88 15.81
CA ALA A 650 -24.51 -5.97 14.71
C ALA A 650 -24.88 -7.06 13.71
N ILE A 651 -24.41 -6.92 12.48
CA ILE A 651 -24.66 -7.86 11.38
C ILE A 651 -23.32 -8.42 10.91
N HIS A 652 -23.23 -9.73 10.69
CA HIS A 652 -22.01 -10.36 10.18
C HIS A 652 -22.10 -10.63 8.68
N HIS A 653 -21.18 -10.05 7.90
CA HIS A 653 -21.01 -10.34 6.47
C HIS A 653 -19.86 -11.33 6.22
N PRO A 654 -20.00 -12.35 5.35
CA PRO A 654 -18.98 -13.39 5.17
C PRO A 654 -17.62 -12.90 4.66
N ILE A 655 -17.56 -11.78 3.93
CA ILE A 655 -16.29 -11.27 3.35
C ILE A 655 -15.76 -10.04 4.10
N TYR A 656 -16.66 -9.22 4.65
CA TYR A 656 -16.32 -7.94 5.29
C TYR A 656 -16.46 -7.97 6.81
N GLY A 657 -16.82 -9.14 7.36
CA GLY A 657 -16.97 -9.35 8.80
C GLY A 657 -18.12 -8.55 9.41
N TRP A 658 -17.98 -8.24 10.70
CA TRP A 658 -18.98 -7.56 11.50
C TRP A 658 -19.20 -6.10 11.08
N GLN A 659 -20.47 -5.72 10.99
CA GLN A 659 -20.96 -4.38 10.70
C GLN A 659 -21.74 -3.87 11.92
N ALA A 660 -21.23 -2.82 12.56
CA ALA A 660 -21.90 -2.20 13.70
C ALA A 660 -23.21 -1.53 13.30
N GLY A 661 -24.29 -1.84 14.01
CA GLY A 661 -25.54 -1.09 13.95
C GLY A 661 -25.53 0.14 14.86
N PRO A 662 -26.56 1.01 14.77
CA PRO A 662 -26.62 2.29 15.49
C PRO A 662 -26.58 2.19 17.02
N GLU A 663 -27.03 1.06 17.57
CA GLU A 663 -27.09 0.80 19.02
C GLU A 663 -25.87 0.06 19.56
N THR A 664 -24.86 -0.23 18.72
CA THR A 664 -23.66 -0.93 19.15
C THR A 664 -22.89 -0.08 20.16
N PRO A 665 -22.57 -0.60 21.36
CA PRO A 665 -21.76 0.12 22.33
C PRO A 665 -20.37 0.46 21.80
N MET A 666 -19.71 1.46 22.38
CA MET A 666 -18.38 1.82 21.93
C MET A 666 -17.34 0.82 22.46
N LEU A 667 -16.44 0.39 21.59
CA LEU A 667 -15.20 -0.27 21.98
C LEU A 667 -14.15 0.79 22.34
N ARG A 668 -13.51 0.66 23.49
CA ARG A 668 -12.37 1.48 23.93
C ARG A 668 -11.16 0.58 24.00
N LEU A 669 -10.27 0.73 23.03
CA LEU A 669 -9.10 -0.11 22.87
C LEU A 669 -7.85 0.62 23.35
N LEU A 670 -7.07 0.00 24.23
CA LEU A 670 -5.68 0.40 24.47
C LEU A 670 -4.75 -0.51 23.65
N LEU A 671 -4.07 0.04 22.64
CA LEU A 671 -3.10 -0.66 21.79
C LEU A 671 -1.68 -0.31 22.23
N LEU A 672 -0.85 -1.32 22.55
CA LEU A 672 0.56 -1.16 22.89
C LEU A 672 1.45 -1.71 21.77
N LEU A 673 2.43 -0.91 21.34
CA LEU A 673 3.39 -1.19 20.27
C LEU A 673 4.80 -0.77 20.67
N ASP A 674 5.84 -1.42 20.14
CA ASP A 674 7.23 -0.96 20.25
C ASP A 674 7.90 -0.56 18.93
N GLY A 675 7.15 -0.64 17.84
CA GLY A 675 7.63 -0.36 16.51
C GLY A 675 6.51 -0.43 15.49
N GLU A 676 6.91 -0.31 14.23
CA GLU A 676 6.01 -0.30 13.09
C GLU A 676 5.55 -1.74 12.78
N ALA A 677 4.23 -1.93 12.73
CA ALA A 677 3.63 -3.19 12.29
C ALA A 677 3.60 -3.26 10.76
N ILE A 678 3.86 -4.43 10.18
CA ILE A 678 3.88 -4.61 8.72
C ILE A 678 2.50 -4.30 8.08
N ASP A 679 1.43 -4.40 8.86
CA ASP A 679 0.07 -4.09 8.44
C ASP A 679 -0.54 -2.89 9.19
N MET A 680 0.30 -1.92 9.58
CA MET A 680 -0.18 -0.68 10.21
C MET A 680 -1.09 0.13 9.28
N ASP A 681 -0.69 0.32 8.03
CA ASP A 681 -1.51 1.06 7.05
C ASP A 681 -2.88 0.40 6.82
N GLU A 682 -2.94 -0.95 6.82
CA GLU A 682 -4.20 -1.68 6.74
C GLU A 682 -5.10 -1.43 7.96
N PHE A 683 -4.49 -1.38 9.15
CA PHE A 683 -5.19 -1.08 10.40
C PHE A 683 -5.73 0.35 10.40
N GLU A 684 -4.92 1.31 10.01
CA GLU A 684 -5.32 2.71 9.91
C GLU A 684 -6.45 2.92 8.89
N LEU A 685 -6.34 2.28 7.73
CA LEU A 685 -7.40 2.26 6.71
C LEU A 685 -8.72 1.75 7.27
N ASP A 686 -8.70 0.67 8.07
CA ASP A 686 -9.91 0.13 8.69
C ASP A 686 -10.47 1.13 9.71
N LEU A 687 -9.62 1.77 10.52
CA LEU A 687 -10.02 2.75 11.55
C LEU A 687 -10.71 4.00 10.99
N LEU A 688 -10.37 4.45 9.77
CA LEU A 688 -10.97 5.64 9.16
C LEU A 688 -12.50 5.54 9.01
N GLY A 689 -13.04 4.32 8.91
CA GLY A 689 -14.47 4.07 8.71
C GLY A 689 -15.25 3.70 9.97
N LEU A 690 -14.63 3.69 11.15
CA LEU A 690 -15.26 3.17 12.37
C LEU A 690 -15.78 4.29 13.26
N SER A 691 -17.08 4.28 13.48
CA SER A 691 -17.78 5.20 14.39
C SER A 691 -18.04 4.61 15.77
N TRP A 692 -17.65 3.36 16.00
CA TRP A 692 -18.00 2.55 17.18
C TRP A 692 -16.76 2.14 17.99
N ALA A 693 -15.56 2.51 17.57
CA ALA A 693 -14.32 2.19 18.26
C ALA A 693 -13.51 3.45 18.54
N HIS A 694 -12.97 3.57 19.74
CA HIS A 694 -11.98 4.56 20.14
C HIS A 694 -10.68 3.83 20.47
N VAL A 695 -9.60 4.17 19.76
CA VAL A 695 -8.30 3.51 19.92
C VAL A 695 -7.28 4.47 20.51
N THR A 696 -6.75 4.13 21.68
CA THR A 696 -5.61 4.81 22.30
C THR A 696 -4.36 3.98 22.02
N ILE A 697 -3.47 4.50 21.18
CA ILE A 697 -2.22 3.89 20.78
C ILE A 697 -1.10 4.40 21.68
N PHE A 698 -0.38 3.45 22.28
CA PHE A 698 0.82 3.68 23.05
C PHE A 698 2.03 3.12 22.32
N LEU A 699 2.97 3.99 21.93
CA LEU A 699 4.20 3.61 21.25
C LEU A 699 5.40 3.72 22.20
N ILE A 700 6.09 2.60 22.41
CA ILE A 700 7.31 2.50 23.20
C ILE A 700 8.52 2.62 22.27
N GLY A 701 9.48 3.45 22.64
CA GLY A 701 10.64 3.77 21.81
C GLY A 701 11.97 3.63 22.52
N VAL A 702 13.00 3.45 21.70
CA VAL A 702 14.39 3.59 22.17
C VAL A 702 14.75 5.06 22.27
N ASP A 703 15.43 5.45 23.35
CA ASP A 703 15.89 6.83 23.55
C ASP A 703 16.75 7.31 22.37
N GLY A 704 16.46 8.53 21.91
CA GLY A 704 17.25 9.16 20.87
C GLY A 704 17.19 8.45 19.51
N CYS A 705 16.09 7.72 19.22
CA CYS A 705 15.93 6.93 17.99
C CYS A 705 15.07 7.68 16.95
N PRO A 706 15.66 8.18 15.83
CA PRO A 706 14.88 8.85 14.78
C PRO A 706 13.79 7.97 14.17
N HIS A 707 14.02 6.65 14.07
CA HIS A 707 13.04 5.71 13.55
C HIS A 707 11.76 5.69 14.39
N HIS A 708 11.89 5.67 15.72
CA HIS A 708 10.75 5.75 16.64
C HIS A 708 9.95 7.03 16.41
N HIS A 709 10.63 8.19 16.30
CA HIS A 709 9.95 9.46 16.10
C HIS A 709 9.37 9.65 14.69
N ARG A 710 9.92 8.96 13.68
CA ARG A 710 9.31 8.89 12.35
C ARG A 710 7.92 8.26 12.43
N HIS A 711 7.84 7.09 13.06
CA HIS A 711 6.58 6.39 13.27
C HIS A 711 5.65 7.14 14.23
N ALA A 712 6.18 7.78 15.27
CA ALA A 712 5.38 8.63 16.15
C ALA A 712 4.76 9.83 15.42
N ASN A 713 5.48 10.46 14.49
CA ASN A 713 4.95 11.54 13.67
C ASN A 713 3.84 11.06 12.72
N GLU A 714 3.94 9.84 12.22
CA GLU A 714 2.88 9.21 11.44
C GLU A 714 1.63 9.00 12.27
N LEU A 715 1.71 8.25 13.37
CA LEU A 715 0.59 8.01 14.28
C LEU A 715 -0.06 9.30 14.79
N GLN A 716 0.75 10.34 15.05
CA GLN A 716 0.23 11.67 15.40
C GLN A 716 -0.62 12.29 14.27
N ARG A 717 -0.18 12.21 13.01
CA ARG A 717 -0.98 12.73 11.87
C ARG A 717 -2.33 12.04 11.77
N ILE A 718 -2.40 10.73 12.01
CA ILE A 718 -3.67 9.99 11.98
C ILE A 718 -4.55 10.42 13.14
N SER A 719 -4.00 10.54 14.35
CA SER A 719 -4.72 11.04 15.52
C SER A 719 -5.27 12.46 15.31
N ASP A 720 -4.53 13.33 14.61
CA ASP A 720 -4.97 14.68 14.28
C ASP A 720 -6.14 14.71 13.28
N VAL A 721 -6.24 13.68 12.42
CA VAL A 721 -7.23 13.56 11.34
C VAL A 721 -8.43 12.70 11.74
N ASN A 722 -8.26 11.74 12.64
CA ASN A 722 -9.29 10.85 13.14
C ASN A 722 -9.45 11.03 14.66
N HIS A 723 -10.52 11.73 15.06
CA HIS A 723 -10.84 11.98 16.46
C HIS A 723 -11.12 10.70 17.27
N HIS A 724 -11.32 9.54 16.62
CA HIS A 724 -11.44 8.26 17.28
C HIS A 724 -10.09 7.59 17.61
N VAL A 725 -8.98 8.20 17.19
CA VAL A 725 -7.62 7.69 17.45
C VAL A 725 -6.87 8.68 18.32
N SER A 726 -6.26 8.18 19.38
CA SER A 726 -5.43 8.96 20.28
C SER A 726 -4.07 8.33 20.44
N PHE A 727 -3.07 9.17 20.61
CA PHE A 727 -1.68 8.74 20.56
C PHE A 727 -0.89 9.26 21.75
N VAL A 728 -0.05 8.38 22.31
CA VAL A 728 0.96 8.68 23.33
C VAL A 728 2.24 7.94 22.95
N ASP A 729 3.36 8.64 22.83
CA ASP A 729 4.70 8.05 22.75
C ASP A 729 5.45 8.17 24.08
N ALA A 730 6.31 7.18 24.35
CA ALA A 730 7.32 7.25 25.39
C ALA A 730 8.63 6.65 24.88
N GLN A 731 9.75 7.25 25.26
CA GLN A 731 11.07 6.79 24.85
C GLN A 731 12.00 6.57 26.05
N GLY A 732 12.93 5.62 25.92
CA GLY A 732 14.01 5.48 26.87
C GLY A 732 13.57 5.10 28.28
N ASN A 733 14.25 5.66 29.27
CA ASN A 733 13.88 5.55 30.68
C ASN A 733 12.72 6.49 30.96
N CYS A 734 11.50 6.06 30.69
CA CYS A 734 10.31 6.88 30.89
C CYS A 734 9.75 6.75 32.32
N PRO A 735 9.17 7.83 32.89
CA PRO A 735 8.42 7.75 34.13
C PRO A 735 7.04 7.12 33.88
N GLU A 736 6.85 5.89 34.33
CA GLU A 736 5.69 5.07 33.98
C GLU A 736 4.37 5.66 34.47
N ARG A 737 4.40 6.39 35.60
CA ARG A 737 3.21 7.07 36.16
C ARG A 737 2.73 8.22 35.26
N PHE A 738 3.66 8.96 34.65
CA PHE A 738 3.32 10.03 33.70
C PHE A 738 2.64 9.45 32.47
N VAL A 739 3.23 8.40 31.89
CA VAL A 739 2.67 7.72 30.72
C VAL A 739 1.29 7.15 31.03
N THR A 740 1.13 6.48 32.18
CA THR A 740 -0.16 5.92 32.61
C THR A 740 -1.23 7.00 32.72
N HIS A 741 -0.90 8.17 33.28
CA HIS A 741 -1.84 9.30 33.37
C HIS A 741 -2.25 9.77 31.96
N GLU A 742 -1.30 10.03 31.06
CA GLU A 742 -1.62 10.49 29.70
C GLU A 742 -2.44 9.47 28.90
N LEU A 743 -2.25 8.16 29.15
CA LEU A 743 -3.05 7.08 28.59
C LEU A 743 -4.47 7.08 29.16
N LEU A 744 -4.67 7.18 30.47
CA LEU A 744 -6.00 7.22 31.08
C LEU A 744 -6.80 8.43 30.60
N LYS A 745 -6.16 9.59 30.47
CA LYS A 745 -6.76 10.82 29.96
C LYS A 745 -7.36 10.64 28.58
N ARG A 746 -6.61 10.04 27.66
CA ARG A 746 -7.04 9.75 26.29
C ARG A 746 -8.00 8.58 26.22
N HIS A 747 -7.74 7.51 26.96
CA HIS A 747 -8.62 6.36 26.94
C HIS A 747 -10.01 6.70 27.48
N LEU A 748 -10.09 7.49 28.57
CA LEU A 748 -11.34 7.89 29.22
C LEU A 748 -12.00 9.12 28.61
N GLY A 749 -11.26 9.94 27.86
CA GLY A 749 -11.81 11.11 27.18
C GLY A 749 -12.11 12.29 28.13
N ARG A 750 -11.36 12.45 29.23
CA ARG A 750 -11.60 13.51 30.23
C ARG A 750 -10.28 14.12 30.73
N GLU A 751 -10.25 15.44 30.93
CA GLU A 751 -9.02 16.18 31.31
C GLU A 751 -8.59 16.04 32.76
N SER A 752 -9.55 15.93 33.69
CA SER A 752 -9.28 16.09 35.12
C SER A 752 -9.19 14.75 35.83
N PHE A 753 -7.96 14.27 36.02
CA PHE A 753 -7.59 13.53 37.22
C PHE A 753 -6.91 14.56 38.12
N ARG A 754 -7.54 14.92 39.23
CA ARG A 754 -6.90 15.82 40.19
C ARG A 754 -5.55 15.22 40.60
N ASP A 755 -4.54 16.07 40.72
CA ASP A 755 -3.24 15.82 41.37
C ASP A 755 -3.32 15.12 42.76
N SER A 756 -4.53 14.91 43.29
CA SER A 756 -4.80 14.22 44.54
C SER A 756 -4.46 12.73 44.51
N GLU A 757 -4.62 11.99 43.40
CA GLU A 757 -4.30 10.54 43.42
C GLU A 757 -2.80 10.24 43.32
N VAL A 758 -2.01 11.13 42.70
CA VAL A 758 -0.54 11.04 42.70
C VAL A 758 0.01 11.42 44.08
N ARG A 759 -0.63 12.38 44.77
CA ARG A 759 -0.33 12.76 46.16
C ARG A 759 -0.75 11.69 47.18
N ASP A 760 -1.97 11.15 47.09
CA ASP A 760 -2.54 10.22 48.09
C ASP A 760 -1.80 8.87 48.18
N ARG A 761 -1.00 8.50 47.16
CA ARG A 761 -0.14 7.31 47.21
C ARG A 761 1.28 7.58 47.72
N GLN A 762 1.80 8.80 47.58
CA GLN A 762 3.08 9.17 48.20
C GLN A 762 2.96 9.27 49.73
N ASP A 763 1.83 9.78 50.23
CA ASP A 763 1.58 9.89 51.68
C ASP A 763 1.37 8.54 52.38
N ARG A 764 1.10 7.45 51.63
CA ARG A 764 1.01 6.08 52.18
C ARG A 764 2.34 5.30 52.19
N GLN A 765 3.40 5.85 51.57
CA GLN A 765 4.72 5.21 51.50
C GLN A 765 5.76 5.83 52.46
N LEU A 766 5.39 6.83 53.26
CA LEU A 766 6.21 7.30 54.37
C LEU A 766 5.87 6.50 55.63
N PRO A 767 6.81 5.76 56.24
CA PRO A 767 6.57 5.18 57.56
C PRO A 767 6.40 6.33 58.57
N GLU A 768 5.30 6.30 59.32
CA GLU A 768 5.17 7.08 60.55
C GLU A 768 6.37 6.73 61.44
N VAL A 769 7.26 7.69 61.64
CA VAL A 769 8.28 7.61 62.67
C VAL A 769 7.54 7.74 64.00
N GLU A 770 7.29 6.62 64.66
CA GLU A 770 6.92 6.56 66.07
C GLU A 770 8.10 7.08 66.90
N ASP A 771 8.12 8.39 67.15
CA ASP A 771 8.97 8.97 68.18
C ASP A 771 8.37 8.61 69.55
N SER A 772 9.04 7.71 70.26
CA SER A 772 8.78 7.39 71.66
C SER A 772 9.78 8.12 72.57
N ASP A 773 9.22 9.02 73.38
CA ASP A 773 9.63 9.42 74.73
C ASP A 773 11.06 9.94 75.00
N GLU A 774 11.19 11.26 75.28
CA GLU A 774 11.23 11.78 76.66
C GLU A 774 11.31 13.33 76.69
N SER A 775 10.45 13.94 77.51
CA SER A 775 10.40 15.37 77.91
C SER A 775 11.57 15.76 78.88
N PRO A 776 11.77 17.02 79.39
CA PRO A 776 10.89 18.22 79.36
C PRO A 776 11.54 19.62 79.20
N LYS A 777 10.67 20.59 78.83
CA LYS A 777 10.58 22.01 79.26
C LYS A 777 11.79 22.96 79.09
N SER A 778 11.59 24.06 78.33
CA SER A 778 11.17 25.35 78.91
C SER A 778 11.03 26.48 77.86
N GLN A 779 9.83 27.07 77.83
CA GLN A 779 9.50 28.50 77.77
C GLN A 779 10.26 29.48 76.84
N ALA A 780 9.43 30.21 76.08
CA ALA A 780 9.54 31.65 75.74
C ALA A 780 10.69 32.02 74.77
N THR A 781 10.55 32.90 73.78
CA THR A 781 9.70 34.08 73.65
C THR A 781 9.69 34.55 72.19
N ARG A 782 8.63 35.27 71.87
CA ARG A 782 8.26 36.03 70.67
C ARG A 782 9.16 37.25 70.44
N ALA A 783 9.51 37.56 69.17
CA ALA A 783 9.78 38.90 68.59
C ALA A 783 10.53 38.71 67.24
N THR A 784 9.92 38.89 66.07
CA THR A 784 9.67 40.13 65.29
C THR A 784 10.87 40.65 64.49
N GLU A 785 10.51 41.23 63.34
CA GLU A 785 11.25 42.15 62.44
C GLU A 785 12.12 41.49 61.37
N ASP A 786 11.65 41.48 60.12
CA ASP A 786 11.65 42.57 59.12
C ASP A 786 13.02 42.77 58.48
N THR A 787 13.20 42.27 57.25
CA THR A 787 13.42 43.09 56.04
C THR A 787 13.33 42.25 54.77
#